data_AF-A0AA86GNI1-F1
#
_entry.id   AF-A0AA86GNI1-F1
#
_cell.length_a   1.000
_cell.length_b   1.000
_cell.length_c   1.000
_cell.angle_alpha   90.00
_cell.angle_beta   90.00
_cell.angle_gamma   90.00
#
_symmetry.space_group_name_H-M   'P 1'
#
loop_
_entity.id
_entity.type
_entity.pdbx_description
1 polymer ?
#
loop_
_entity_poly.entity_id
_entity_poly.type
_entity_poly.pdbx_seq_one_letter_code
_entity_poly.pdbx_strand_id
1 'polypeptide(L)'
;MTSVPPITDRLPIAVRAFAGPRYIDLSELDDRKPKRGRSITPASEWTLIFDTETTADAAQALRFGAYQFRKLDELDEAGIFYDPDCVTAAELECLSANAEAHRLRLRTRDEFVDEVFFAHAFALRARIVGFNLPFDISRLAIKHGSARTPMSDDNGMMRGGFTFKLSRQKIYPNIRVKHMSRRAASIAFAAIMAQRNSRSQRKRGQNMPVRRGHFLDVKTLAGALFARNFSLASLCDFLKVEHPKLDFDDFSAPINDEMIRYGVADVQATWECYRIALARFDQLELTDARPEKIYSEASIGKAYLKAMGIQPWRKMQPDFPRNLLAKIMGSYFGGRSEVRIRRELRQVMLCDFLSMYPTVCTLMRLWDFVIADGMTWHDATDETRSLLARIDLADLQSPDIWQAMTVLVRVMPDGDIFPVRADYAEQGQNTIGLNHLSSDTPLWFTLADCIASMLLSGKAPVILEAIRFAPGPVQPGLAAININGNPAYRVDPNETDFFKRVIELRQTVKQDRDDADDADREALDIEQNALKIAANATSYGIWVEVNVDERPKPSRVTVHNSTGEPFSFSTDRHENPGTYFHPLLATLITGAARLMLAITERLVTDAGLDWSFCDTDSMAIAKPDAMSSNEFTARVKSVAQWFDALNPYDFAASILKIEDVNYSLETGELEPLFCLAISSKRYALFNLNGERQPIMRKVSAHGLGHLMPPYDDADAPKHFPVPDKSVLKDGTVRWHCDLWHQIVSAVLAGRPDRVARDYHPAMNGPARSRYAATSPDLLRWFKFHNANRDYRDQVRPFGFMLSYGIGLVGFSETIVDPSKRGRPKKVAPIKPIAPFEKNGVKAAATVFDRETGKSVDPAILRTYAEALAQYHISPEVKFLNGNFLDKGTTLRRHIAVPYIRYIGKEADDWERRAALGQTDTMKINYGVSDADRSRAEAQTGIARVEEQAEQARNREAELAGLRDQVAAHGLRPTARALGVDPSNLRRRLLYDVVSSVSGST
;
A
#
# COMPACT_ATOMS: atom_id res chain seq x y z
N MET A 1 -34.54 -1.57 -24.86
CA MET A 1 -33.23 -2.15 -25.24
C MET A 1 -32.27 -1.00 -25.48
N THR A 2 -31.44 -0.68 -24.49
CA THR A 2 -30.31 0.25 -24.67
C THR A 2 -29.29 -0.42 -25.58
N SER A 3 -29.00 0.17 -26.73
CA SER A 3 -27.99 -0.34 -27.67
C SER A 3 -26.62 -0.39 -26.99
N VAL A 4 -25.89 -1.49 -27.15
CA VAL A 4 -24.49 -1.60 -26.72
C VAL A 4 -23.70 -0.42 -27.30
N PRO A 5 -22.93 0.34 -26.48
CA PRO A 5 -22.12 1.45 -27.00
C PRO A 5 -21.13 0.98 -28.07
N PRO A 6 -20.69 1.82 -29.01
CA PRO A 6 -19.63 1.46 -29.94
C PRO A 6 -18.32 1.17 -29.18
N ILE A 7 -17.44 0.32 -29.76
CA ILE A 7 -16.10 0.06 -29.20
C ILE A 7 -15.32 1.37 -29.19
N THR A 8 -14.83 1.76 -28.02
CA THR A 8 -14.05 3.00 -27.81
C THR A 8 -12.56 2.71 -27.82
N ASP A 9 -12.16 1.53 -27.37
CA ASP A 9 -10.77 1.18 -27.11
C ASP A 9 -10.47 -0.27 -27.52
N ARG A 10 -9.29 -0.51 -28.09
CA ARG A 10 -8.73 -1.85 -28.34
C ARG A 10 -7.50 -2.06 -27.46
N LEU A 11 -7.71 -2.53 -26.24
CA LEU A 11 -6.66 -2.59 -25.21
C LEU A 11 -6.39 -4.01 -24.74
N PRO A 12 -5.12 -4.44 -24.66
CA PRO A 12 -4.77 -5.68 -23.98
C PRO A 12 -5.19 -5.64 -22.52
N ILE A 13 -5.84 -6.70 -22.05
CA ILE A 13 -6.23 -6.82 -20.64
C ILE A 13 -5.23 -7.69 -19.89
N ALA A 14 -5.17 -7.52 -18.57
CA ALA A 14 -4.30 -8.26 -17.69
C ALA A 14 -5.08 -9.17 -16.73
N VAL A 15 -4.80 -10.47 -16.78
CA VAL A 15 -5.44 -11.48 -15.96
C VAL A 15 -4.40 -12.11 -15.03
N ARG A 16 -4.76 -12.35 -13.77
CA ARG A 16 -3.84 -13.00 -12.85
C ARG A 16 -3.64 -14.46 -13.22
N ALA A 17 -2.39 -14.88 -13.22
CA ALA A 17 -2.01 -16.28 -13.40
C ALA A 17 -1.44 -16.84 -12.09
N PHE A 18 -1.27 -18.16 -12.07
CA PHE A 18 -0.65 -18.86 -10.95
C PHE A 18 0.67 -19.50 -11.39
N ALA A 19 1.79 -18.95 -10.92
CA ALA A 19 3.15 -19.45 -11.20
C ALA A 19 3.85 -20.03 -9.95
N GLY A 20 3.07 -20.56 -9.00
CA GLY A 20 3.60 -21.12 -7.76
C GLY A 20 4.54 -22.32 -7.98
N PRO A 21 5.43 -22.62 -7.01
CA PRO A 21 6.37 -23.75 -7.12
C PRO A 21 5.66 -25.10 -7.35
N ARG A 22 6.42 -26.10 -7.84
CA ARG A 22 5.94 -27.50 -7.87
C ARG A 22 5.47 -27.86 -6.46
N TYR A 23 4.25 -28.37 -6.35
CA TYR A 23 3.56 -28.74 -5.12
C TYR A 23 4.56 -29.39 -4.16
N ILE A 24 4.75 -28.76 -3.00
CA ILE A 24 5.43 -29.41 -1.88
C ILE A 24 4.27 -29.95 -1.07
N ASP A 25 4.13 -31.26 -1.09
CA ASP A 25 3.20 -31.92 -0.19
C ASP A 25 3.59 -31.57 1.25
N LEU A 26 2.65 -30.98 1.98
CA LEU A 26 2.89 -30.61 3.37
C LEU A 26 2.99 -31.87 4.25
N SER A 27 2.48 -33.02 3.81
CA SER A 27 2.75 -34.34 4.41
C SER A 27 4.13 -34.89 4.06
N GLU A 28 4.67 -34.63 2.85
CA GLU A 28 6.09 -34.86 2.54
C GLU A 28 7.02 -33.95 3.37
N LEU A 29 6.52 -32.90 4.04
CA LEU A 29 7.30 -32.15 5.02
C LEU A 29 7.36 -32.84 6.39
N ASP A 30 6.39 -33.72 6.69
CA ASP A 30 6.37 -34.60 7.87
C ASP A 30 7.17 -35.89 7.63
N ASP A 31 7.13 -36.46 6.42
CA ASP A 31 7.90 -37.65 6.03
C ASP A 31 9.36 -37.35 5.64
N ARG A 32 9.70 -36.08 5.40
CA ARG A 32 11.10 -35.65 5.42
C ARG A 32 11.62 -35.83 6.84
N LYS A 33 12.77 -36.51 6.99
CA LYS A 33 13.57 -36.54 8.24
C LYS A 33 13.32 -35.24 9.01
N PRO A 34 12.85 -35.29 10.27
CA PRO A 34 12.25 -34.16 10.97
C PRO A 34 13.03 -32.90 10.64
N LYS A 35 12.35 -31.96 9.96
CA LYS A 35 12.96 -30.68 9.58
C LYS A 35 13.71 -30.17 10.78
N ARG A 36 15.00 -29.88 10.58
CA ARG A 36 15.93 -29.40 11.61
C ARG A 36 15.18 -28.43 12.52
N GLY A 37 14.83 -28.87 13.73
CA GLY A 37 13.91 -28.14 14.60
C GLY A 37 14.37 -26.70 14.70
N ARG A 38 13.49 -25.74 14.44
CA ARG A 38 13.78 -24.34 14.78
C ARG A 38 13.92 -24.28 16.30
N SER A 39 14.79 -23.40 16.82
CA SER A 39 14.78 -23.16 18.26
C SER A 39 13.42 -22.51 18.59
N ILE A 40 12.57 -23.28 19.26
CA ILE A 40 11.26 -22.85 19.78
C ILE A 40 11.43 -22.26 21.19
N THR A 41 12.66 -22.25 21.72
CA THR A 41 12.95 -21.73 23.04
C THR A 41 12.49 -20.26 23.11
N PRO A 42 11.62 -19.91 24.08
CA PRO A 42 11.19 -18.53 24.27
C PRO A 42 12.37 -17.66 24.71
N ALA A 43 12.18 -16.35 24.63
CA ALA A 43 13.13 -15.41 25.22
C ALA A 43 13.20 -15.63 26.73
N SER A 44 14.36 -15.36 27.33
CA SER A 44 14.50 -15.32 28.78
C SER A 44 13.76 -14.13 29.40
N GLU A 45 13.77 -14.06 30.73
CA GLU A 45 13.31 -12.90 31.51
C GLU A 45 14.15 -11.62 31.27
N TRP A 46 15.33 -11.75 30.66
CA TRP A 46 16.20 -10.62 30.34
C TRP A 46 15.72 -9.83 29.12
N THR A 47 15.87 -8.51 29.19
CA THR A 47 15.57 -7.57 28.11
C THR A 47 16.72 -6.57 27.97
N LEU A 48 17.22 -6.39 26.74
CA LEU A 48 18.11 -5.30 26.36
C LEU A 48 17.29 -4.28 25.56
N ILE A 49 17.28 -3.04 26.03
CA ILE A 49 16.66 -1.90 25.36
C ILE A 49 17.80 -0.94 25.01
N PHE A 50 17.84 -0.46 23.78
CA PHE A 50 18.84 0.55 23.40
C PHE A 50 18.32 1.44 22.28
N ASP A 51 18.90 2.62 22.19
CA ASP A 51 18.66 3.60 21.13
C ASP A 51 20.00 4.26 20.71
N THR A 52 20.04 4.87 19.53
CA THR A 52 21.26 5.46 18.97
C THR A 52 21.09 6.89 18.50
N GLU A 53 21.99 7.74 18.96
CA GLU A 53 22.11 9.12 18.52
C GLU A 53 23.18 9.27 17.44
N THR A 54 22.86 10.04 16.41
CA THR A 54 23.67 10.11 15.19
C THR A 54 24.02 11.52 14.77
N THR A 55 25.00 11.65 13.90
CA THR A 55 25.24 12.91 13.17
C THR A 55 24.03 13.26 12.30
N ALA A 56 23.81 14.55 12.07
CA ALA A 56 22.73 15.04 11.21
C ALA A 56 23.06 15.00 9.71
N ASP A 57 24.29 14.61 9.34
CA ASP A 57 24.71 14.49 7.94
C ASP A 57 24.14 13.25 7.23
N ALA A 58 24.49 13.07 5.96
CA ALA A 58 24.03 11.94 5.16
C ALA A 58 24.51 10.56 5.67
N ALA A 59 25.65 10.51 6.40
CA ALA A 59 26.18 9.27 6.91
C ALA A 59 25.37 8.78 8.12
N GLN A 60 24.87 9.72 8.93
CA GLN A 60 24.22 9.44 10.21
C GLN A 60 25.11 8.50 11.03
N ALA A 61 26.36 8.94 11.23
CA ALA A 61 27.38 8.24 12.00
C ALA A 61 26.96 8.16 13.47
N LEU A 62 27.30 7.07 14.16
CA LEU A 62 26.97 6.93 15.58
C LEU A 62 27.81 7.93 16.37
N ARG A 63 27.18 8.81 17.15
CA ARG A 63 27.87 9.67 18.11
C ARG A 63 27.93 8.95 19.45
N PHE A 64 26.75 8.70 20.02
CA PHE A 64 26.56 7.87 21.20
C PHE A 64 25.23 7.13 21.14
N GLY A 65 24.96 6.25 22.08
CA GLY A 65 23.67 5.65 22.32
C GLY A 65 23.51 5.33 23.80
N ALA A 66 22.28 5.08 24.22
CA ALA A 66 21.97 4.69 25.59
C ALA A 66 21.39 3.28 25.61
N TYR A 67 21.50 2.59 26.74
CA TYR A 67 20.90 1.27 26.92
C TYR A 67 20.47 1.01 28.35
N GLN A 68 19.53 0.07 28.48
CA GLN A 68 19.13 -0.55 29.73
C GLN A 68 19.14 -2.07 29.55
N PHE A 69 19.72 -2.77 30.50
CA PHE A 69 19.64 -4.21 30.64
C PHE A 69 18.81 -4.53 31.88
N ARG A 70 17.70 -5.24 31.68
CA ARG A 70 16.69 -5.50 32.71
C ARG A 70 16.42 -6.97 32.83
N LYS A 71 16.11 -7.42 34.05
CA LYS A 71 15.52 -8.73 34.31
C LYS A 71 14.09 -8.53 34.77
N LEU A 72 13.12 -8.96 33.96
CA LEU A 72 11.72 -8.56 34.13
C LEU A 72 11.65 -7.02 34.23
N ASP A 73 11.06 -6.48 35.30
CA ASP A 73 10.97 -5.05 35.53
C ASP A 73 12.20 -4.44 36.21
N GLU A 74 13.08 -5.26 36.81
CA GLU A 74 14.24 -4.80 37.57
C GLU A 74 15.36 -4.33 36.63
N LEU A 75 15.87 -3.12 36.88
CA LEU A 75 17.03 -2.58 36.18
C LEU A 75 18.32 -3.16 36.76
N ASP A 76 19.05 -3.90 35.95
CA ASP A 76 20.34 -4.51 36.31
C ASP A 76 21.50 -3.59 35.98
N GLU A 77 21.51 -3.06 34.75
CA GLU A 77 22.52 -2.11 34.29
C GLU A 77 21.89 -1.06 33.37
N ALA A 78 22.29 0.21 33.52
CA ALA A 78 22.04 1.26 32.55
C ALA A 78 23.38 1.89 32.15
N GLY A 79 23.48 2.32 30.88
CA GLY A 79 24.72 2.87 30.38
C GLY A 79 24.58 3.67 29.10
N ILE A 80 25.69 4.31 28.75
CA ILE A 80 25.92 5.08 27.53
C ILE A 80 27.08 4.42 26.79
N PHE A 81 26.96 4.30 25.48
CA PHE A 81 28.06 3.87 24.62
C PHE A 81 28.34 4.89 23.52
N TYR A 82 29.59 5.02 23.08
CA TYR A 82 29.98 5.99 22.06
C TYR A 82 30.96 5.41 21.04
N ASP A 83 31.02 6.01 19.85
CA ASP A 83 32.07 5.67 18.87
C ASP A 83 33.28 6.58 19.11
N PRO A 84 34.45 6.05 19.57
CA PRO A 84 35.64 6.87 19.85
C PRO A 84 36.12 7.68 18.64
N ASP A 85 35.76 7.23 17.45
CA ASP A 85 36.11 7.82 16.18
C ASP A 85 35.20 9.00 15.76
N CYS A 86 34.06 9.19 16.44
CA CYS A 86 33.04 10.19 16.10
C CYS A 86 32.79 11.22 17.21
N VAL A 87 33.47 11.12 18.35
CA VAL A 87 33.37 12.07 19.46
C VAL A 87 34.69 12.82 19.65
N THR A 88 34.60 14.11 19.93
CA THR A 88 35.74 14.94 20.31
C THR A 88 36.12 14.70 21.77
N ALA A 89 37.32 15.13 22.18
CA ALA A 89 37.76 15.01 23.58
C ALA A 89 36.80 15.71 24.56
N ALA A 90 36.31 16.90 24.21
CA ALA A 90 35.36 17.65 25.03
C ALA A 90 34.00 16.94 25.16
N GLU A 91 33.52 16.33 24.07
CA GLU A 91 32.28 15.54 24.11
C GLU A 91 32.45 14.26 24.93
N LEU A 92 33.63 13.62 24.89
CA LEU A 92 33.93 12.47 25.72
C LEU A 92 34.00 12.84 27.21
N GLU A 93 34.57 14.00 27.55
CA GLU A 93 34.55 14.53 28.91
C GLU A 93 33.10 14.78 29.38
N CYS A 94 32.25 15.36 28.54
CA CYS A 94 30.84 15.54 28.82
C CYS A 94 30.11 14.21 29.06
N LEU A 95 30.29 13.21 28.18
CA LEU A 95 29.73 11.88 28.34
C LEU A 95 30.19 11.20 29.64
N SER A 96 31.48 11.33 29.98
CA SER A 96 32.07 10.76 31.20
C SER A 96 31.52 11.40 32.46
N ALA A 97 31.49 12.73 32.52
CA ALA A 97 30.95 13.47 33.65
C ALA A 97 29.46 13.18 33.86
N ASN A 98 28.69 13.12 32.77
CA ASN A 98 27.27 12.80 32.82
C ASN A 98 27.04 11.36 33.32
N ALA A 99 27.82 10.40 32.80
CA ALA A 99 27.72 9.01 33.21
C ALA A 99 28.06 8.82 34.70
N GLU A 100 29.08 9.51 35.21
CA GLU A 100 29.43 9.48 36.64
C GLU A 100 28.33 10.09 37.50
N ALA A 101 27.81 11.26 37.12
CA ALA A 101 26.76 11.97 37.85
C ALA A 101 25.47 11.14 37.98
N HIS A 102 25.11 10.36 36.95
CA HIS A 102 23.89 9.56 36.90
C HIS A 102 24.13 8.06 37.15
N ARG A 103 25.35 7.66 37.55
CA ARG A 103 25.74 6.26 37.80
C ARG A 103 25.51 5.32 36.61
N LEU A 104 25.70 5.84 35.40
CA LEU A 104 25.61 5.09 34.15
C LEU A 104 26.97 4.48 33.81
N ARG A 105 26.97 3.29 33.20
CA ARG A 105 28.19 2.71 32.63
C ARG A 105 28.54 3.40 31.33
N LEU A 106 29.71 4.01 31.24
CA LEU A 106 30.25 4.51 29.98
C LEU A 106 31.06 3.41 29.28
N ARG A 107 30.76 3.16 28.00
CA ARG A 107 31.43 2.14 27.18
C ARG A 107 31.77 2.69 25.80
N THR A 108 32.77 2.12 25.16
CA THR A 108 32.92 2.28 23.70
C THR A 108 31.87 1.43 22.98
N ARG A 109 31.63 1.71 21.69
CA ARG A 109 30.73 0.94 20.84
C ARG A 109 31.15 -0.53 20.75
N ASP A 110 32.45 -0.80 20.66
CA ASP A 110 32.98 -2.17 20.62
C ASP A 110 32.73 -2.90 21.95
N GLU A 111 32.95 -2.25 23.10
CA GLU A 111 32.64 -2.82 24.43
C GLU A 111 31.14 -3.10 24.62
N PHE A 112 30.25 -2.17 24.25
CA PHE A 112 28.81 -2.41 24.30
C PHE A 112 28.39 -3.60 23.44
N VAL A 113 28.90 -3.70 22.21
CA VAL A 113 28.57 -4.80 21.31
C VAL A 113 29.07 -6.14 21.85
N ASP A 114 30.33 -6.22 22.30
CA ASP A 114 30.93 -7.48 22.71
C ASP A 114 30.46 -7.91 24.10
N GLU A 115 30.41 -7.00 25.08
CA GLU A 115 30.11 -7.31 26.47
C GLU A 115 28.62 -7.32 26.78
N VAL A 116 27.84 -6.35 26.26
CA VAL A 116 26.41 -6.24 26.57
C VAL A 116 25.57 -6.97 25.52
N PHE A 117 25.70 -6.59 24.25
CA PHE A 117 24.84 -7.13 23.19
C PHE A 117 25.09 -8.63 22.98
N PHE A 118 26.35 -9.07 22.91
CA PHE A 118 26.66 -10.47 22.70
C PHE A 118 26.90 -11.27 23.98
N ALA A 119 27.78 -10.83 24.89
CA ALA A 119 28.08 -11.63 26.08
C ALA A 119 26.94 -11.66 27.10
N HIS A 120 26.06 -10.66 27.14
CA HIS A 120 24.82 -10.72 27.95
C HIS A 120 23.60 -11.07 27.10
N ALA A 121 23.11 -10.17 26.25
CA ALA A 121 21.80 -10.33 25.62
C ALA A 121 21.70 -11.58 24.72
N PHE A 122 22.68 -11.82 23.84
CA PHE A 122 22.70 -13.04 23.02
C PHE A 122 22.93 -14.32 23.85
N ALA A 123 23.81 -14.28 24.86
CA ALA A 123 24.13 -15.44 25.69
C ALA A 123 22.95 -15.87 26.56
N LEU A 124 22.28 -14.91 27.20
CA LEU A 124 21.13 -15.10 28.09
C LEU A 124 19.82 -15.33 27.32
N ARG A 125 19.80 -15.10 26.00
CA ARG A 125 18.60 -15.13 25.14
C ARG A 125 17.60 -14.03 25.54
N ALA A 126 18.12 -12.85 25.84
CA ALA A 126 17.32 -11.68 26.13
C ALA A 126 16.45 -11.28 24.92
N ARG A 127 15.34 -10.59 25.19
CA ARG A 127 14.64 -9.81 24.17
C ARG A 127 15.45 -8.55 23.87
N ILE A 128 15.67 -8.27 22.60
CA ILE A 128 16.37 -7.07 22.12
C ILE A 128 15.29 -6.13 21.59
N VAL A 129 15.12 -4.99 22.26
CA VAL A 129 14.01 -4.06 22.11
C VAL A 129 14.53 -2.68 21.68
N GLY A 130 13.79 -2.01 20.81
CA GLY A 130 14.06 -0.63 20.41
C GLY A 130 12.88 -0.02 19.65
N PHE A 131 12.96 1.28 19.37
CA PHE A 131 11.95 2.02 18.62
C PHE A 131 12.55 2.49 17.29
N ASN A 132 12.53 1.61 16.25
CA ASN A 132 13.28 1.69 14.97
C ASN A 132 14.55 0.82 14.91
N LEU A 133 14.50 -0.39 15.50
CA LEU A 133 15.62 -1.34 15.58
C LEU A 133 16.42 -1.56 14.28
N PRO A 134 15.82 -1.64 13.08
CA PRO A 134 16.59 -1.74 11.84
C PRO A 134 17.62 -0.63 11.66
N PHE A 135 17.29 0.60 12.04
CA PHE A 135 18.17 1.74 12.00
C PHE A 135 19.27 1.61 13.06
N ASP A 136 18.92 1.40 14.33
CA ASP A 136 19.88 1.38 15.43
C ASP A 136 20.92 0.26 15.27
N ILE A 137 20.47 -0.93 14.87
CA ILE A 137 21.35 -2.07 14.55
C ILE A 137 22.31 -1.71 13.40
N SER A 138 21.84 -0.95 12.41
CA SER A 138 22.70 -0.52 11.30
C SER A 138 23.78 0.47 11.74
N ARG A 139 23.52 1.27 12.79
CA ARG A 139 24.47 2.25 13.33
C ARG A 139 25.59 1.56 14.11
N LEU A 140 25.29 0.45 14.80
CA LEU A 140 26.29 -0.39 15.48
C LEU A 140 27.17 -1.23 14.54
N ALA A 141 26.78 -1.37 13.27
CA ALA A 141 27.48 -2.25 12.33
C ALA A 141 28.85 -1.68 11.92
N ILE A 142 29.86 -2.55 11.85
CA ILE A 142 31.18 -2.24 11.27
C ILE A 142 31.29 -2.63 9.79
N LYS A 143 30.33 -3.43 9.32
CA LYS A 143 30.22 -3.84 7.91
C LYS A 143 28.82 -4.33 7.62
N HIS A 144 28.33 -4.05 6.42
CA HIS A 144 27.11 -4.66 5.89
C HIS A 144 27.37 -5.44 4.60
N GLY A 145 26.38 -6.22 4.20
CA GLY A 145 26.28 -6.82 2.88
C GLY A 145 24.84 -7.26 2.61
N SER A 146 24.59 -7.84 1.44
CA SER A 146 23.31 -8.48 1.17
C SER A 146 23.20 -9.79 1.95
N ALA A 147 22.06 -10.03 2.58
CA ALA A 147 21.81 -11.28 3.30
C ALA A 147 21.82 -12.46 2.32
N ARG A 148 22.81 -13.35 2.48
CA ARG A 148 22.83 -14.63 1.77
C ARG A 148 21.82 -15.57 2.41
N THR A 149 21.03 -16.27 1.60
CA THR A 149 20.20 -17.39 2.07
C THR A 149 20.97 -18.68 1.87
N PRO A 150 21.46 -19.36 2.93
CA PRO A 150 21.93 -20.73 2.79
C PRO A 150 20.81 -21.62 2.27
N MET A 151 21.14 -22.69 1.57
CA MET A 151 20.18 -23.70 1.07
C MET A 151 19.31 -24.32 2.19
N SER A 152 19.68 -24.11 3.46
CA SER A 152 18.99 -24.59 4.67
C SER A 152 18.07 -23.57 5.35
N ASP A 153 17.85 -22.38 4.78
CA ASP A 153 16.86 -21.41 5.28
C ASP A 153 15.57 -21.61 4.46
N ASP A 154 14.72 -22.53 4.93
CA ASP A 154 13.63 -23.15 4.17
C ASP A 154 12.60 -22.21 3.52
N ASN A 155 12.60 -20.90 3.82
CA ASN A 155 11.59 -19.96 3.30
C ASN A 155 12.16 -18.76 2.54
N GLY A 156 13.47 -18.63 2.32
CA GLY A 156 14.00 -17.43 1.64
C GLY A 156 13.76 -16.10 2.38
N MET A 157 13.23 -16.14 3.61
CA MET A 157 12.60 -15.00 4.28
C MET A 157 13.50 -13.78 4.47
N MET A 158 14.84 -13.94 4.51
CA MET A 158 15.80 -12.83 4.66
C MET A 158 16.41 -12.35 3.33
N ARG A 159 16.00 -12.93 2.21
CA ARG A 159 16.44 -12.57 0.86
C ARG A 159 15.96 -11.18 0.48
N GLY A 160 16.81 -10.43 -0.20
CA GLY A 160 16.60 -9.00 -0.44
C GLY A 160 16.86 -8.12 0.79
N GLY A 161 17.20 -8.71 1.95
CA GLY A 161 17.57 -7.98 3.16
C GLY A 161 19.08 -7.71 3.28
N PHE A 162 19.44 -7.02 4.35
CA PHE A 162 20.82 -6.77 4.76
C PHE A 162 21.33 -7.83 5.73
N THR A 163 22.64 -8.03 5.76
CA THR A 163 23.36 -8.68 6.86
C THR A 163 24.40 -7.73 7.44
N PHE A 164 24.42 -7.61 8.76
CA PHE A 164 25.27 -6.72 9.54
C PHE A 164 26.28 -7.53 10.35
N LYS A 165 27.55 -7.14 10.27
CA LYS A 165 28.59 -7.58 11.19
C LYS A 165 28.75 -6.49 12.24
N LEU A 166 28.51 -6.82 13.51
CA LEU A 166 28.63 -5.86 14.62
C LEU A 166 29.99 -5.96 15.33
N SER A 167 30.51 -7.17 15.52
CA SER A 167 31.77 -7.42 16.24
C SER A 167 32.91 -7.81 15.30
N ARG A 168 34.15 -7.46 15.67
CA ARG A 168 35.37 -7.97 15.02
C ARG A 168 35.59 -9.45 15.32
N GLN A 169 35.09 -9.93 16.46
CA GLN A 169 35.21 -11.32 16.88
C GLN A 169 34.41 -12.26 15.96
N LYS A 170 35.07 -13.28 15.43
CA LYS A 170 34.46 -14.22 14.47
C LYS A 170 33.47 -15.21 15.11
N ILE A 171 33.42 -15.27 16.44
CA ILE A 171 32.55 -16.17 17.20
C ILE A 171 31.10 -15.70 17.23
N TYR A 172 30.86 -14.39 17.06
CA TYR A 172 29.53 -13.83 17.12
C TYR A 172 28.81 -13.88 15.77
N PRO A 173 27.50 -14.13 15.76
CA PRO A 173 26.73 -14.19 14.52
C PRO A 173 26.54 -12.79 13.93
N ASN A 174 26.51 -12.69 12.60
CA ASN A 174 25.95 -11.53 11.94
C ASN A 174 24.45 -11.39 12.26
N ILE A 175 23.91 -10.18 12.19
CA ILE A 175 22.47 -9.92 12.23
C ILE A 175 21.96 -9.81 10.80
N ARG A 176 20.73 -10.20 10.54
CA ARG A 176 20.06 -10.05 9.25
C ARG A 176 18.79 -9.24 9.46
N VAL A 177 18.52 -8.30 8.56
CA VAL A 177 17.32 -7.46 8.59
C VAL A 177 16.71 -7.37 7.21
N LYS A 178 15.42 -7.68 7.07
CA LYS A 178 14.64 -7.50 5.83
C LYS A 178 13.49 -6.53 6.08
N HIS A 179 13.47 -5.42 5.35
CA HIS A 179 12.33 -4.52 5.28
C HIS A 179 11.12 -5.24 4.70
N MET A 180 9.96 -5.11 5.35
CA MET A 180 8.69 -5.66 4.86
C MET A 180 7.74 -4.54 4.44
N SER A 181 7.67 -3.47 5.24
CA SER A 181 6.87 -2.27 4.98
C SER A 181 7.41 -1.12 5.83
N ARG A 182 6.93 0.11 5.63
CA ARG A 182 7.18 1.27 6.52
C ARG A 182 6.96 1.00 8.01
N ARG A 183 6.17 -0.02 8.36
CA ARG A 183 5.81 -0.37 9.74
C ARG A 183 6.56 -1.58 10.28
N ALA A 184 7.22 -2.38 9.46
CA ALA A 184 7.72 -3.69 9.88
C ALA A 184 9.00 -4.12 9.17
N ALA A 185 9.89 -4.74 9.94
CA ALA A 185 11.05 -5.45 9.43
C ALA A 185 11.22 -6.80 10.14
N SER A 186 11.68 -7.80 9.40
CA SER A 186 12.09 -9.07 10.00
C SER A 186 13.56 -8.98 10.42
N ILE A 187 13.87 -9.34 11.66
CA ILE A 187 15.22 -9.30 12.23
C ILE A 187 15.56 -10.67 12.81
N ALA A 188 16.77 -11.17 12.52
CA ALA A 188 17.26 -12.42 13.09
C ALA A 188 18.78 -12.56 13.05
N PHE A 189 19.35 -13.27 14.01
CA PHE A 189 20.73 -13.74 13.95
C PHE A 189 20.96 -14.72 12.79
N ALA A 190 22.10 -14.57 12.13
CA ALA A 190 22.65 -15.53 11.17
C ALA A 190 23.20 -16.77 11.90
N ALA A 191 23.52 -17.82 11.14
CA ALA A 191 24.23 -18.95 11.70
C ALA A 191 25.68 -18.55 12.04
N ILE A 192 26.17 -18.92 13.22
CA ILE A 192 27.59 -18.80 13.59
C ILE A 192 28.42 -19.71 12.66
N MET A 193 29.63 -19.28 12.28
CA MET A 193 30.53 -20.05 11.41
C MET A 193 31.12 -21.31 12.09
N ALA A 194 31.02 -21.43 13.42
CA ALA A 194 31.54 -22.54 14.20
C ALA A 194 30.68 -23.82 14.09
N GLN A 195 31.30 -24.97 14.34
CA GLN A 195 30.66 -26.28 14.31
C GLN A 195 29.73 -26.45 15.52
N ARG A 196 28.41 -26.31 15.28
CA ARG A 196 27.36 -26.27 16.32
C ARG A 196 27.11 -27.57 17.08
N ASN A 197 27.53 -28.70 16.51
CA ASN A 197 27.28 -30.02 17.07
C ASN A 197 28.60 -30.69 17.44
N SER A 198 28.65 -31.28 18.63
CA SER A 198 29.77 -32.14 19.01
C SER A 198 29.89 -33.34 18.06
N ARG A 199 31.05 -34.00 18.04
CA ARG A 199 31.25 -35.22 17.24
C ARG A 199 30.25 -36.32 17.62
N SER A 200 29.92 -36.42 18.91
CA SER A 200 28.92 -37.36 19.45
C SER A 200 27.50 -37.05 18.97
N GLN A 201 27.07 -35.78 19.04
CA GLN A 201 25.75 -35.35 18.56
C GLN A 201 25.56 -35.62 17.06
N ARG A 202 26.60 -35.38 16.25
CA ARG A 202 26.56 -35.71 14.82
C ARG A 202 26.44 -37.21 14.54
N LYS A 203 27.15 -38.04 15.30
CA LYS A 203 27.02 -39.52 15.20
C LYS A 203 25.62 -40.00 15.57
N ARG A 204 24.92 -39.29 16.48
CA ARG A 204 23.53 -39.55 16.88
C ARG A 204 22.48 -38.87 15.99
N GLY A 205 22.89 -38.22 14.90
CA GLY A 205 21.97 -37.46 14.03
C GLY A 205 21.36 -36.20 14.67
N GLN A 206 21.83 -35.79 15.85
CA GLN A 206 21.34 -34.62 16.58
C GLN A 206 21.96 -33.34 16.01
N ASN A 207 21.11 -32.33 15.77
CA ASN A 207 21.53 -31.05 15.19
C ASN A 207 20.92 -29.88 15.97
N MET A 208 21.75 -29.02 16.55
CA MET A 208 21.26 -27.83 17.25
C MET A 208 20.76 -26.76 16.27
N PRO A 209 19.53 -26.23 16.46
CA PRO A 209 19.03 -25.12 15.68
C PRO A 209 19.94 -23.90 15.70
N VAL A 210 19.82 -23.07 14.67
CA VAL A 210 20.34 -21.69 14.75
C VAL A 210 19.49 -20.92 15.77
N ARG A 211 20.15 -20.30 16.76
CA ARG A 211 19.51 -19.31 17.63
C ARG A 211 19.22 -18.06 16.81
N ARG A 212 17.95 -17.80 16.51
CA ARG A 212 17.54 -16.66 15.65
C ARG A 212 17.36 -15.35 16.42
N GLY A 213 17.35 -15.38 17.75
CA GLY A 213 17.18 -14.22 18.61
C GLY A 213 15.72 -13.75 18.71
N HIS A 214 15.47 -12.85 19.65
CA HIS A 214 14.15 -12.27 19.94
C HIS A 214 14.25 -10.76 19.79
N PHE A 215 14.00 -10.25 18.59
CA PHE A 215 14.09 -8.83 18.26
C PHE A 215 12.69 -8.24 18.17
N LEU A 216 12.39 -7.22 18.96
CA LEU A 216 11.07 -6.61 19.05
C LEU A 216 11.17 -5.10 18.85
N ASP A 217 10.65 -4.66 17.72
CA ASP A 217 10.51 -3.23 17.43
C ASP A 217 9.15 -2.76 17.97
N VAL A 218 9.19 -1.86 18.96
CA VAL A 218 7.99 -1.44 19.72
C VAL A 218 6.99 -0.73 18.81
N LYS A 219 7.48 0.08 17.87
CA LYS A 219 6.65 0.75 16.87
C LYS A 219 5.87 -0.26 16.02
N THR A 220 6.51 -1.36 15.63
CA THR A 220 5.88 -2.43 14.86
C THR A 220 4.77 -3.13 15.66
N LEU A 221 5.06 -3.51 16.91
CA LEU A 221 4.10 -4.20 17.78
C LEU A 221 2.90 -3.29 18.11
N ALA A 222 3.14 -2.06 18.54
CA ALA A 222 2.10 -1.09 18.86
C ALA A 222 1.21 -0.80 17.63
N GLY A 223 1.82 -0.66 16.44
CA GLY A 223 1.07 -0.45 15.21
C GLY A 223 0.12 -1.60 14.88
N ALA A 224 0.52 -2.84 15.15
CA ALA A 224 -0.32 -4.02 14.96
C ALA A 224 -1.43 -4.16 16.02
N LEU A 225 -1.14 -3.84 17.29
CA LEU A 225 -2.11 -3.95 18.39
C LEU A 225 -3.19 -2.87 18.37
N PHE A 226 -2.85 -1.66 17.92
CA PHE A 226 -3.74 -0.50 17.98
C PHE A 226 -4.23 -0.02 16.59
N ALA A 227 -3.81 -0.67 15.51
CA ALA A 227 -4.14 -0.32 14.12
C ALA A 227 -3.84 1.15 13.75
N ARG A 228 -2.78 1.73 14.33
CA ARG A 228 -2.39 3.15 14.19
C ARG A 228 -0.90 3.31 13.96
N ASN A 229 -0.49 4.45 13.38
CA ASN A 229 0.92 4.80 13.23
C ASN A 229 1.38 5.65 14.42
N PHE A 230 2.55 5.34 14.96
CA PHE A 230 3.14 6.11 16.05
C PHE A 230 4.59 6.53 15.77
N SER A 231 4.92 7.77 16.15
CA SER A 231 6.24 8.15 16.64
C SER A 231 6.37 7.78 18.13
N LEU A 232 7.58 7.79 18.70
CA LEU A 232 7.77 7.46 20.12
C LEU A 232 6.98 8.44 20.99
N ALA A 233 7.11 9.76 20.74
CA ALA A 233 6.34 10.80 21.44
C ALA A 233 4.82 10.54 21.39
N SER A 234 4.25 10.38 20.19
CA SER A 234 2.81 10.10 20.07
C SER A 234 2.37 8.78 20.69
N LEU A 235 3.27 7.80 20.85
CA LEU A 235 2.96 6.56 21.57
C LEU A 235 2.99 6.77 23.07
N CYS A 236 3.97 7.54 23.58
CA CYS A 236 4.02 7.96 24.99
C CYS A 236 2.75 8.67 25.40
N ASP A 237 2.27 9.62 24.59
CA ASP A 237 1.03 10.36 24.82
C ASP A 237 -0.18 9.42 24.82
N PHE A 238 -0.23 8.50 23.86
CA PHE A 238 -1.33 7.55 23.72
C PHE A 238 -1.39 6.54 24.88
N LEU A 239 -0.23 6.05 25.33
CA LEU A 239 -0.14 5.07 26.42
C LEU A 239 -0.05 5.72 27.81
N LYS A 240 0.03 7.06 27.88
CA LYS A 240 0.16 7.85 29.11
C LYS A 240 1.30 7.32 30.00
N VAL A 241 2.48 7.13 29.40
CA VAL A 241 3.66 6.61 30.10
C VAL A 241 4.18 7.62 31.13
N GLU A 242 4.90 7.15 32.15
CA GLU A 242 5.36 7.99 33.27
C GLU A 242 6.51 8.91 32.82
N HIS A 243 7.41 8.39 31.98
CA HIS A 243 8.56 9.11 31.46
C HIS A 243 8.43 9.26 29.93
N PRO A 244 7.68 10.28 29.45
CA PRO A 244 7.51 10.49 28.02
C PRO A 244 8.81 10.94 27.35
N LYS A 245 8.86 10.76 26.03
CA LYS A 245 9.96 11.27 25.20
C LYS A 245 10.14 12.78 25.40
N LEU A 246 11.39 13.19 25.60
CA LEU A 246 11.76 14.61 25.68
C LEU A 246 11.91 15.21 24.28
N ASP A 247 11.75 16.53 24.16
CA ASP A 247 12.05 17.25 22.93
C ASP A 247 13.53 17.64 22.87
N PHE A 248 14.13 17.46 21.69
CA PHE A 248 15.47 17.92 21.36
C PHE A 248 15.58 18.09 19.85
N ASP A 249 16.15 19.19 19.39
CA ASP A 249 16.20 19.53 17.96
C ASP A 249 17.60 19.87 17.42
N ASP A 250 18.60 20.15 18.27
CA ASP A 250 19.95 20.54 17.83
C ASP A 250 20.95 19.37 17.76
N PHE A 251 20.64 18.38 16.91
CA PHE A 251 21.51 17.21 16.69
C PHE A 251 22.84 17.52 15.99
N SER A 252 23.02 18.77 15.52
CA SER A 252 24.24 19.22 14.85
C SER A 252 25.24 19.85 15.83
N ALA A 253 24.78 20.31 17.00
CA ALA A 253 25.65 20.84 18.04
C ALA A 253 26.53 19.76 18.69
N PRO A 254 27.66 20.14 19.33
CA PRO A 254 28.44 19.25 20.18
C PRO A 254 27.58 18.57 21.25
N ILE A 255 27.94 17.34 21.64
CA ILE A 255 27.24 16.60 22.70
C ILE A 255 27.26 17.43 23.99
N ASN A 256 26.08 17.60 24.59
CA ASN A 256 25.87 18.29 25.85
C ASN A 256 24.94 17.48 26.77
N ASP A 257 24.77 17.92 28.01
CA ASP A 257 23.93 17.22 29.00
C ASP A 257 22.46 17.08 28.59
N GLU A 258 21.94 18.02 27.79
CA GLU A 258 20.55 17.97 27.29
C GLU A 258 20.37 16.84 26.28
N MET A 259 21.29 16.72 25.31
CA MET A 259 21.30 15.64 24.32
C MET A 259 21.47 14.27 24.99
N ILE A 260 22.34 14.16 25.99
CA ILE A 260 22.54 12.90 26.73
C ILE A 260 21.28 12.54 27.50
N ARG A 261 20.65 13.50 28.20
CA ARG A 261 19.39 13.28 28.92
C ARG A 261 18.27 12.83 27.98
N TYR A 262 18.18 13.44 26.81
CA TYR A 262 17.25 13.04 25.74
C TYR A 262 17.45 11.57 25.35
N GLY A 263 18.68 11.17 24.98
CA GLY A 263 18.97 9.81 24.54
C GLY A 263 18.71 8.76 25.63
N VAL A 264 19.01 9.08 26.90
CA VAL A 264 18.70 8.20 28.05
C VAL A 264 17.20 8.10 28.30
N ALA A 265 16.47 9.23 28.22
CA ALA A 265 15.02 9.26 28.39
C ALA A 265 14.29 8.47 27.29
N ASP A 266 14.79 8.48 26.06
CA ASP A 266 14.25 7.70 24.94
C ASP A 266 14.24 6.20 25.19
N VAL A 267 15.32 5.67 25.80
CA VAL A 267 15.42 4.26 26.17
C VAL A 267 14.41 3.92 27.28
N GLN A 268 14.23 4.81 28.26
CA GLN A 268 13.24 4.64 29.33
C GLN A 268 11.81 4.68 28.76
N ALA A 269 11.49 5.67 27.93
CA ALA A 269 10.19 5.81 27.27
C ALA A 269 9.88 4.58 26.39
N THR A 270 10.88 4.07 25.67
CA THR A 270 10.77 2.85 24.86
C THR A 270 10.48 1.63 25.73
N TRP A 271 11.14 1.50 26.89
CA TRP A 271 10.88 0.43 27.86
C TRP A 271 9.43 0.46 28.38
N GLU A 272 8.93 1.62 28.77
CA GLU A 272 7.56 1.77 29.29
C GLU A 272 6.51 1.45 28.22
N CYS A 273 6.70 1.95 27.00
CA CYS A 273 5.86 1.60 25.86
C CYS A 273 5.89 0.11 25.56
N TYR A 274 7.07 -0.51 25.60
CA TYR A 274 7.25 -1.95 25.41
C TYR A 274 6.48 -2.76 26.46
N ARG A 275 6.59 -2.41 27.74
CA ARG A 275 5.91 -3.12 28.83
C ARG A 275 4.40 -3.09 28.67
N ILE A 276 3.83 -1.91 28.36
CA ILE A 276 2.38 -1.76 28.15
C ILE A 276 1.93 -2.54 26.90
N ALA A 277 2.68 -2.43 25.78
CA ALA A 277 2.36 -3.17 24.56
C ALA A 277 2.48 -4.70 24.76
N LEU A 278 3.45 -5.17 25.53
CA LEU A 278 3.61 -6.58 25.86
C LEU A 278 2.47 -7.08 26.75
N ALA A 279 2.13 -6.34 27.81
CA ALA A 279 0.98 -6.68 28.67
C ALA A 279 -0.32 -6.77 27.86
N ARG A 280 -0.52 -5.85 26.91
CA ARG A 280 -1.67 -5.89 25.99
C ARG A 280 -1.62 -7.09 25.05
N PHE A 281 -0.44 -7.47 24.55
CA PHE A 281 -0.28 -8.67 23.74
C PHE A 281 -0.61 -9.94 24.54
N ASP A 282 -0.15 -10.03 25.78
CA ASP A 282 -0.38 -11.18 26.67
C ASP A 282 -1.88 -11.34 26.99
N GLN A 283 -2.62 -10.23 27.12
CA GLN A 283 -4.09 -10.23 27.25
C GLN A 283 -4.83 -10.87 26.06
N LEU A 284 -4.19 -11.02 24.90
CA LEU A 284 -4.84 -11.70 23.76
C LEU A 284 -4.97 -13.22 23.98
N GLU A 285 -4.27 -13.79 24.98
CA GLU A 285 -4.23 -15.23 25.31
C GLU A 285 -3.78 -16.13 24.13
N LEU A 286 -3.03 -15.55 23.19
CA LEU A 286 -2.51 -16.25 22.01
C LEU A 286 -1.20 -16.98 22.33
N THR A 287 -1.29 -18.07 23.09
CA THR A 287 -0.14 -18.84 23.62
C THR A 287 0.87 -19.29 22.57
N ASP A 288 0.40 -19.50 21.35
CA ASP A 288 1.19 -19.97 20.20
C ASP A 288 1.80 -18.85 19.35
N ALA A 289 1.44 -17.60 19.64
CA ALA A 289 1.97 -16.40 19.02
C ALA A 289 3.14 -15.84 19.85
N ARG A 290 3.99 -15.07 19.18
CA ARG A 290 5.13 -14.40 19.84
C ARG A 290 5.14 -12.94 19.45
N PRO A 291 5.37 -12.02 20.39
CA PRO A 291 5.30 -10.59 20.12
C PRO A 291 6.33 -10.17 19.05
N GLU A 292 7.52 -10.80 19.01
CA GLU A 292 8.54 -10.55 17.97
C GLU A 292 8.19 -11.08 16.55
N LYS A 293 6.99 -11.66 16.39
CA LYS A 293 6.43 -12.14 15.11
C LYS A 293 5.11 -11.47 14.74
N ILE A 294 4.67 -10.49 15.53
CA ILE A 294 3.52 -9.66 15.21
C ILE A 294 4.00 -8.45 14.41
N TYR A 295 3.71 -8.46 13.10
CA TYR A 295 4.16 -7.42 12.16
C TYR A 295 3.03 -6.53 11.66
N SER A 296 1.78 -6.96 11.86
CA SER A 296 0.56 -6.29 11.38
C SER A 296 -0.67 -6.88 12.06
N GLU A 297 -1.80 -6.23 11.88
CA GLU A 297 -3.15 -6.70 12.23
C GLU A 297 -3.38 -8.12 11.66
N ALA A 298 -2.92 -8.38 10.43
CA ALA A 298 -2.99 -9.70 9.81
C ALA A 298 -2.21 -10.79 10.57
N SER A 299 -1.14 -10.44 11.30
CA SER A 299 -0.43 -11.39 12.15
C SER A 299 -1.29 -11.85 13.32
N ILE A 300 -2.07 -10.93 13.91
CA ILE A 300 -3.01 -11.22 15.00
C ILE A 300 -4.18 -12.06 14.48
N GLY A 301 -4.78 -11.68 13.35
CA GLY A 301 -5.85 -12.46 12.72
C GLY A 301 -5.45 -13.92 12.43
N LYS A 302 -4.24 -14.13 11.88
CA LYS A 302 -3.70 -15.49 11.66
C LYS A 302 -3.44 -16.24 12.96
N ALA A 303 -3.06 -15.55 14.02
CA ALA A 303 -2.87 -16.16 15.33
C ALA A 303 -4.21 -16.62 15.94
N TYR A 304 -5.30 -15.85 15.78
CA TYR A 304 -6.64 -16.28 16.15
C TYR A 304 -7.11 -17.51 15.37
N LEU A 305 -6.92 -17.53 14.03
CA LEU A 305 -7.24 -18.73 13.23
C LEU A 305 -6.47 -19.96 13.71
N LYS A 306 -5.17 -19.79 14.01
CA LYS A 306 -4.34 -20.88 14.54
C LYS A 306 -4.80 -21.34 15.92
N ALA A 307 -5.14 -20.41 16.81
CA ALA A 307 -5.63 -20.71 18.16
C ALA A 307 -6.98 -21.46 18.12
N MET A 308 -7.83 -21.17 17.12
CA MET A 308 -9.06 -21.92 16.84
C MET A 308 -8.81 -23.32 16.27
N GLY A 309 -7.56 -23.74 16.05
CA GLY A 309 -7.23 -25.04 15.46
C GLY A 309 -7.33 -25.10 13.94
N ILE A 310 -7.71 -24.00 13.26
CA ILE A 310 -7.95 -23.96 11.82
C ILE A 310 -6.63 -24.23 11.07
N GLN A 311 -6.60 -25.35 10.36
CA GLN A 311 -5.55 -25.69 9.44
C GLN A 311 -5.71 -24.92 8.13
N PRO A 312 -4.59 -24.46 7.54
CA PRO A 312 -4.60 -23.96 6.18
C PRO A 312 -5.27 -24.89 5.17
N TRP A 313 -6.15 -24.35 4.33
CA TRP A 313 -6.80 -25.10 3.24
C TRP A 313 -5.82 -25.92 2.40
N ARG A 314 -4.65 -25.35 2.06
CA ARG A 314 -3.61 -26.05 1.29
C ARG A 314 -3.00 -27.28 1.99
N LYS A 315 -3.19 -27.44 3.31
CA LYS A 315 -2.86 -28.67 4.04
C LYS A 315 -3.99 -29.67 3.98
N MET A 316 -5.23 -29.19 4.13
CA MET A 316 -6.42 -30.03 4.16
C MET A 316 -6.72 -30.63 2.78
N GLN A 317 -6.52 -29.85 1.72
CA GLN A 317 -6.73 -30.27 0.33
C GLN A 317 -5.45 -30.05 -0.51
N PRO A 318 -4.44 -30.92 -0.34
CA PRO A 318 -3.14 -30.79 -0.99
C PRO A 318 -3.17 -30.90 -2.52
N ASP A 319 -4.10 -31.70 -3.03
CA ASP A 319 -4.20 -32.17 -4.41
C ASP A 319 -5.08 -31.28 -5.30
N PHE A 320 -5.45 -30.09 -4.83
CA PHE A 320 -6.36 -29.20 -5.57
C PHE A 320 -5.86 -28.88 -7.00
N PRO A 321 -6.70 -29.03 -8.04
CA PRO A 321 -6.26 -28.86 -9.42
C PRO A 321 -5.74 -27.45 -9.74
N ARG A 322 -4.55 -27.37 -10.33
CA ARG A 322 -3.90 -26.07 -10.62
C ARG A 322 -4.57 -25.26 -11.71
N ASN A 323 -5.18 -25.94 -12.69
CA ASN A 323 -5.99 -25.28 -13.71
C ASN A 323 -7.20 -24.60 -13.06
N LEU A 324 -7.86 -25.25 -12.11
CA LEU A 324 -8.96 -24.66 -11.36
C LEU A 324 -8.50 -23.50 -10.48
N LEU A 325 -7.35 -23.65 -9.81
CA LEU A 325 -6.71 -22.55 -9.08
C LEU A 325 -6.40 -21.35 -9.99
N ALA A 326 -5.94 -21.58 -11.22
CA ALA A 326 -5.68 -20.54 -12.19
C ALA A 326 -6.97 -19.88 -12.69
N LYS A 327 -8.08 -20.62 -12.85
CA LYS A 327 -9.41 -20.07 -13.12
C LYS A 327 -9.85 -19.12 -11.99
N ILE A 328 -9.71 -19.53 -10.73
CA ILE A 328 -10.01 -18.72 -9.54
C ILE A 328 -9.14 -17.45 -9.49
N MET A 329 -7.83 -17.59 -9.69
CA MET A 329 -6.93 -16.44 -9.70
C MET A 329 -7.26 -15.50 -10.86
N GLY A 330 -7.63 -16.03 -12.02
CA GLY A 330 -7.98 -15.25 -13.21
C GLY A 330 -9.27 -14.42 -13.04
N SER A 331 -10.22 -14.87 -12.22
CA SER A 331 -11.45 -14.13 -11.90
C SER A 331 -11.29 -13.14 -10.73
N TYR A 332 -10.10 -13.06 -10.11
CA TYR A 332 -9.86 -12.15 -8.99
C TYR A 332 -9.63 -10.69 -9.45
N PHE A 333 -10.49 -9.81 -8.94
CA PHE A 333 -10.39 -8.36 -9.05
C PHE A 333 -10.58 -7.71 -7.67
N GLY A 334 -9.93 -6.58 -7.40
CA GLY A 334 -10.09 -5.85 -6.15
C GLY A 334 -11.45 -5.15 -6.01
N GLY A 335 -11.60 -4.35 -4.95
CA GLY A 335 -12.79 -3.51 -4.76
C GLY A 335 -12.99 -2.47 -5.88
N ARG A 336 -14.23 -2.01 -6.06
CA ARG A 336 -14.61 -0.97 -7.03
C ARG A 336 -14.27 0.42 -6.47
N SER A 337 -13.68 1.28 -7.29
CA SER A 337 -13.43 2.69 -6.94
C SER A 337 -13.40 3.50 -8.23
N GLU A 338 -14.21 4.56 -8.32
CA GLU A 338 -14.43 5.35 -9.54
C GLU A 338 -15.16 6.67 -9.22
N VAL A 339 -15.03 7.64 -10.12
CA VAL A 339 -15.78 8.90 -10.08
C VAL A 339 -16.70 8.93 -11.27
N ARG A 340 -17.97 9.27 -11.02
CA ARG A 340 -18.99 9.50 -12.03
C ARG A 340 -19.16 10.97 -12.33
N ILE A 341 -19.50 11.81 -11.36
CA ILE A 341 -19.57 13.26 -11.57
C ILE A 341 -18.24 13.88 -11.13
N ARG A 342 -17.42 14.31 -12.09
CA ARG A 342 -16.10 14.90 -11.81
C ARG A 342 -16.05 16.39 -12.05
N ARG A 343 -15.30 17.07 -11.18
CA ARG A 343 -14.96 18.49 -11.25
C ARG A 343 -16.17 19.42 -11.32
N GLU A 344 -17.34 18.92 -10.90
CA GLU A 344 -18.57 19.68 -10.69
C GLU A 344 -18.95 19.60 -9.22
N LEU A 345 -19.50 20.70 -8.71
CA LEU A 345 -20.03 20.78 -7.37
C LEU A 345 -21.40 20.09 -7.33
N ARG A 346 -21.57 19.09 -6.47
CA ARG A 346 -22.86 18.43 -6.24
C ARG A 346 -23.19 18.37 -4.77
N GLN A 347 -24.44 18.64 -4.41
CA GLN A 347 -24.94 18.23 -3.10
C GLN A 347 -25.08 16.71 -3.08
N VAL A 348 -24.59 16.07 -2.03
CA VAL A 348 -24.57 14.61 -1.89
C VAL A 348 -25.05 14.15 -0.52
N MET A 349 -25.30 12.85 -0.40
CA MET A 349 -25.35 12.13 0.86
C MET A 349 -24.35 10.98 0.76
N LEU A 350 -23.38 10.92 1.68
CA LEU A 350 -22.42 9.82 1.72
C LEU A 350 -23.04 8.62 2.43
N CYS A 351 -23.09 7.49 1.73
CA CYS A 351 -23.48 6.22 2.32
C CYS A 351 -22.29 5.25 2.31
N ASP A 352 -22.20 4.38 3.32
CA ASP A 352 -21.14 3.39 3.48
C ASP A 352 -21.67 2.05 4.00
N PHE A 353 -21.12 0.94 3.50
CA PHE A 353 -21.54 -0.39 3.92
C PHE A 353 -20.91 -0.76 5.27
N LEU A 354 -21.76 -1.15 6.23
CA LEU A 354 -21.34 -1.66 7.53
C LEU A 354 -20.48 -2.90 7.35
N SER A 355 -19.16 -2.79 7.58
CA SER A 355 -18.26 -3.96 7.57
C SER A 355 -18.44 -4.82 6.31
N MET A 356 -18.45 -4.20 5.13
CA MET A 356 -18.89 -4.81 3.86
C MET A 356 -18.33 -6.22 3.62
N TYR A 357 -17.03 -6.44 3.83
CA TYR A 357 -16.41 -7.76 3.63
C TYR A 357 -16.91 -8.81 4.64
N PRO A 358 -16.83 -8.59 5.97
CA PRO A 358 -17.52 -9.46 6.93
C PRO A 358 -19.00 -9.73 6.62
N THR A 359 -19.78 -8.71 6.22
CA THR A 359 -21.21 -8.89 5.88
C THR A 359 -21.39 -9.82 4.68
N VAL A 360 -20.62 -9.62 3.62
CA VAL A 360 -20.60 -10.51 2.45
C VAL A 360 -20.19 -11.93 2.84
N CYS A 361 -19.17 -12.08 3.69
CA CYS A 361 -18.76 -13.41 4.16
C CYS A 361 -19.91 -14.15 4.84
N THR A 362 -20.67 -13.46 5.71
CA THR A 362 -21.81 -14.06 6.41
C THR A 362 -22.97 -14.33 5.46
N LEU A 363 -23.34 -13.40 4.57
CA LEU A 363 -24.42 -13.60 3.59
C LEU A 363 -24.15 -14.79 2.66
N MET A 364 -22.90 -15.01 2.28
CA MET A 364 -22.49 -16.11 1.41
C MET A 364 -22.05 -17.39 2.18
N ARG A 365 -22.14 -17.39 3.52
CA ARG A 365 -21.69 -18.49 4.39
C ARG A 365 -20.23 -18.92 4.15
N LEU A 366 -19.34 -17.96 3.94
CA LEU A 366 -17.95 -18.24 3.62
C LEU A 366 -17.13 -18.78 4.80
N TRP A 367 -17.63 -18.64 6.03
CA TRP A 367 -17.01 -19.29 7.20
C TRP A 367 -16.96 -20.81 7.06
N ASP A 368 -17.97 -21.42 6.43
CA ASP A 368 -18.04 -22.86 6.20
C ASP A 368 -16.83 -23.34 5.37
N PHE A 369 -16.34 -22.55 4.40
CA PHE A 369 -15.12 -22.84 3.64
C PHE A 369 -13.84 -22.67 4.46
N VAL A 370 -13.84 -21.76 5.44
CA VAL A 370 -12.67 -21.53 6.32
C VAL A 370 -12.45 -22.72 7.24
N ILE A 371 -13.54 -23.29 7.77
CA ILE A 371 -13.49 -24.41 8.72
C ILE A 371 -13.54 -25.78 8.05
N ALA A 372 -13.81 -25.86 6.75
CA ALA A 372 -13.87 -27.13 6.04
C ALA A 372 -12.50 -27.83 5.87
N ASP A 373 -12.54 -29.15 5.70
CA ASP A 373 -11.41 -30.01 5.34
C ASP A 373 -11.07 -29.99 3.83
N GLY A 374 -11.62 -29.04 3.09
CA GLY A 374 -11.44 -28.89 1.66
C GLY A 374 -12.67 -28.26 1.01
N MET A 375 -12.73 -28.32 -0.31
CA MET A 375 -13.92 -27.95 -1.07
C MET A 375 -14.16 -28.92 -2.22
N THR A 376 -15.42 -29.05 -2.61
CA THR A 376 -15.84 -29.80 -3.80
C THR A 376 -16.36 -28.82 -4.85
N TRP A 377 -16.43 -29.29 -6.11
CA TRP A 377 -16.98 -28.51 -7.20
C TRP A 377 -17.70 -29.39 -8.21
N HIS A 378 -18.69 -28.82 -8.90
CA HIS A 378 -19.42 -29.48 -9.98
C HIS A 378 -19.80 -28.47 -11.08
N ASP A 379 -20.15 -29.00 -12.25
CA ASP A 379 -20.70 -28.22 -13.35
C ASP A 379 -22.10 -27.70 -12.95
N ALA A 380 -22.26 -26.39 -12.95
CA ALA A 380 -23.52 -25.70 -12.63
C ALA A 380 -23.97 -24.82 -13.78
N THR A 381 -23.58 -25.13 -15.02
CA THR A 381 -23.80 -24.28 -16.20
C THR A 381 -25.28 -24.01 -16.44
N ASP A 382 -26.11 -25.05 -16.47
CA ASP A 382 -27.54 -24.91 -16.76
C ASP A 382 -28.31 -24.29 -15.59
N GLU A 383 -27.91 -24.59 -14.35
CA GLU A 383 -28.44 -23.96 -13.15
C GLU A 383 -28.16 -22.45 -13.16
N THR A 384 -26.93 -22.07 -13.50
CA THR A 384 -26.48 -20.67 -13.54
C THR A 384 -27.19 -19.90 -14.66
N ARG A 385 -27.33 -20.50 -15.85
CA ARG A 385 -28.13 -19.92 -16.96
C ARG A 385 -29.58 -19.71 -16.55
N SER A 386 -30.18 -20.71 -15.90
CA SER A 386 -31.57 -20.65 -15.45
C SER A 386 -31.78 -19.61 -14.35
N LEU A 387 -30.81 -19.41 -13.47
CA LEU A 387 -30.85 -18.35 -12.46
C LEU A 387 -30.72 -16.97 -13.11
N LEU A 388 -29.71 -16.77 -13.95
CA LEU A 388 -29.45 -15.47 -14.57
C LEU A 388 -30.57 -15.03 -15.51
N ALA A 389 -31.29 -15.98 -16.14
CA ALA A 389 -32.43 -15.68 -16.99
C ALA A 389 -33.68 -15.18 -16.24
N ARG A 390 -33.79 -15.46 -14.94
CA ARG A 390 -34.99 -15.13 -14.14
C ARG A 390 -34.75 -14.10 -13.04
N ILE A 391 -33.52 -14.00 -12.54
CA ILE A 391 -33.20 -13.19 -11.36
C ILE A 391 -33.46 -11.71 -11.64
N ASP A 392 -34.15 -11.06 -10.72
CA ASP A 392 -34.37 -9.61 -10.76
C ASP A 392 -33.81 -8.90 -9.52
N LEU A 393 -34.07 -7.60 -9.42
CA LEU A 393 -33.59 -6.80 -8.30
C LEU A 393 -34.25 -7.24 -6.98
N ALA A 394 -35.54 -7.61 -6.96
CA ALA A 394 -36.25 -7.99 -5.74
C ALA A 394 -35.73 -9.32 -5.18
N ASP A 395 -35.38 -10.28 -6.04
CA ASP A 395 -34.78 -11.54 -5.63
C ASP A 395 -33.48 -11.35 -4.81
N LEU A 396 -32.73 -10.27 -5.08
CA LEU A 396 -31.46 -9.97 -4.41
C LEU A 396 -31.62 -9.51 -2.96
N GLN A 397 -32.85 -9.25 -2.49
CA GLN A 397 -33.14 -9.05 -1.06
C GLN A 397 -33.20 -10.37 -0.28
N SER A 398 -33.20 -11.53 -0.96
CA SER A 398 -33.17 -12.84 -0.30
C SER A 398 -31.75 -13.29 0.02
N PRO A 399 -31.40 -13.51 1.31
CA PRO A 399 -30.09 -14.05 1.69
C PRO A 399 -29.75 -15.40 1.05
N ASP A 400 -30.75 -16.23 0.73
CA ASP A 400 -30.55 -17.54 0.11
C ASP A 400 -29.92 -17.43 -1.29
N ILE A 401 -30.26 -16.36 -2.01
CA ILE A 401 -29.67 -16.08 -3.33
C ILE A 401 -28.17 -15.81 -3.20
N TRP A 402 -27.73 -15.10 -2.15
CA TRP A 402 -26.31 -14.83 -1.89
C TRP A 402 -25.53 -16.10 -1.55
N GLN A 403 -26.12 -17.02 -0.78
CA GLN A 403 -25.52 -18.34 -0.49
C GLN A 403 -25.33 -19.19 -1.75
N ALA A 404 -26.18 -19.01 -2.76
CA ALA A 404 -26.05 -19.69 -4.05
C ALA A 404 -24.96 -19.11 -4.96
N MET A 405 -24.33 -17.97 -4.62
CA MET A 405 -23.36 -17.28 -5.48
C MET A 405 -21.92 -17.79 -5.39
N THR A 406 -21.67 -18.95 -4.77
CA THR A 406 -20.33 -19.60 -4.71
C THR A 406 -19.94 -20.24 -6.05
N VAL A 407 -20.05 -19.48 -7.14
CA VAL A 407 -19.95 -19.95 -8.53
C VAL A 407 -18.97 -19.07 -9.32
N LEU A 408 -18.09 -19.71 -10.07
CA LEU A 408 -17.31 -19.07 -11.13
C LEU A 408 -17.95 -19.35 -12.48
N VAL A 409 -18.06 -18.30 -13.29
CA VAL A 409 -18.78 -18.32 -14.56
C VAL A 409 -17.82 -17.92 -15.68
N ARG A 410 -17.73 -18.76 -16.69
CA ARG A 410 -17.01 -18.48 -17.93
C ARG A 410 -18.00 -17.90 -18.93
N VAL A 411 -17.74 -16.68 -19.37
CA VAL A 411 -18.61 -15.95 -20.30
C VAL A 411 -17.88 -15.65 -21.60
N MET A 412 -18.65 -15.43 -22.67
CA MET A 412 -18.19 -14.73 -23.86
C MET A 412 -18.62 -13.26 -23.77
N PRO A 413 -17.74 -12.33 -23.37
CA PRO A 413 -18.11 -10.93 -23.23
C PRO A 413 -18.51 -10.32 -24.58
N ASP A 414 -19.68 -9.70 -24.63
CA ASP A 414 -20.20 -8.98 -25.79
C ASP A 414 -20.88 -7.68 -25.35
N GLY A 415 -20.09 -6.65 -25.09
CA GLY A 415 -20.56 -5.36 -24.57
C GLY A 415 -21.04 -5.42 -23.11
N ASP A 416 -20.72 -6.49 -22.40
CA ASP A 416 -21.09 -6.72 -21.00
C ASP A 416 -20.25 -5.84 -20.05
N ILE A 417 -20.79 -5.47 -18.88
CA ILE A 417 -20.09 -4.61 -17.92
C ILE A 417 -19.35 -5.46 -16.90
N PHE A 418 -18.02 -5.52 -16.99
CA PHE A 418 -17.17 -6.32 -16.11
C PHE A 418 -16.00 -5.50 -15.52
N PRO A 419 -15.41 -5.95 -14.40
CA PRO A 419 -14.14 -5.39 -13.94
C PRO A 419 -13.04 -5.74 -14.95
N VAL A 420 -12.44 -4.71 -15.56
CA VAL A 420 -11.39 -4.85 -16.56
C VAL A 420 -10.09 -4.28 -16.01
N ARG A 421 -9.11 -5.16 -15.81
CA ARG A 421 -7.74 -4.77 -15.47
C ARG A 421 -6.98 -4.52 -16.77
N ALA A 422 -6.62 -3.27 -17.04
CA ALA A 422 -5.89 -2.87 -18.24
C ALA A 422 -4.98 -1.68 -17.94
N ASP A 423 -4.08 -1.40 -18.87
CA ASP A 423 -3.25 -0.21 -18.87
C ASP A 423 -4.00 0.93 -19.58
N TYR A 424 -4.75 1.71 -18.80
CA TYR A 424 -5.61 2.78 -19.33
C TYR A 424 -4.84 4.06 -19.65
N ALA A 425 -3.58 4.16 -19.25
CA ALA A 425 -2.71 5.31 -19.48
C ALA A 425 -1.40 4.85 -20.15
N GLU A 426 -0.77 5.74 -20.91
CA GLU A 426 0.54 5.48 -21.54
C GLU A 426 1.70 5.25 -20.54
N GLN A 427 1.43 5.44 -19.23
CA GLN A 427 2.44 5.38 -18.16
C GLN A 427 2.63 3.98 -17.54
N GLY A 428 2.00 2.93 -18.07
CA GLY A 428 2.38 1.58 -17.68
C GLY A 428 1.81 1.16 -16.33
N GLN A 429 0.54 1.35 -15.99
CA GLN A 429 -0.02 0.74 -14.78
C GLN A 429 -1.38 0.11 -15.02
N ASN A 430 -1.42 -1.21 -14.78
CA ASN A 430 -2.68 -1.92 -14.70
C ASN A 430 -3.52 -1.35 -13.55
N THR A 431 -4.67 -0.79 -13.88
CA THR A 431 -5.73 -0.42 -12.94
C THR A 431 -7.01 -1.14 -13.33
N ILE A 432 -7.98 -1.22 -12.40
CA ILE A 432 -9.25 -1.89 -12.64
C ILE A 432 -10.33 -0.83 -12.81
N GLY A 433 -11.01 -0.86 -13.95
CA GLY A 433 -12.22 -0.06 -14.24
C GLY A 433 -13.41 -0.98 -14.53
N LEU A 434 -14.61 -0.57 -14.14
CA LEU A 434 -15.85 -1.31 -14.43
C LEU A 434 -16.39 -0.82 -15.79
N ASN A 435 -16.08 -1.54 -16.87
CA ASN A 435 -16.24 -1.08 -18.26
C ASN A 435 -17.01 -2.08 -19.11
N HIS A 436 -17.55 -1.63 -20.25
CA HIS A 436 -18.07 -2.53 -21.27
C HIS A 436 -16.92 -3.33 -21.88
N LEU A 437 -17.12 -4.64 -22.05
CA LEU A 437 -16.10 -5.58 -22.47
C LEU A 437 -16.62 -6.47 -23.60
N SER A 438 -15.88 -6.51 -24.70
CA SER A 438 -16.05 -7.47 -25.78
C SER A 438 -14.77 -8.25 -26.01
N SER A 439 -14.88 -9.57 -26.15
CA SER A 439 -13.72 -10.44 -26.33
C SER A 439 -14.10 -11.68 -27.12
N ASP A 440 -13.27 -12.03 -28.11
CA ASP A 440 -13.38 -13.31 -28.83
C ASP A 440 -12.81 -14.49 -28.01
N THR A 441 -12.15 -14.19 -26.90
CA THR A 441 -11.63 -15.18 -25.95
C THR A 441 -12.51 -15.21 -24.70
N PRO A 442 -13.07 -16.37 -24.30
CA PRO A 442 -13.87 -16.49 -23.08
C PRO A 442 -13.10 -16.14 -21.81
N LEU A 443 -13.76 -15.48 -20.86
CA LEU A 443 -13.18 -15.02 -19.58
C LEU A 443 -13.96 -15.53 -18.37
N TRP A 444 -13.28 -15.64 -17.23
CA TRP A 444 -13.85 -16.10 -15.97
C TRP A 444 -14.17 -14.93 -15.03
N PHE A 445 -15.38 -14.93 -14.47
CA PHE A 445 -15.86 -13.98 -13.46
C PHE A 445 -16.59 -14.72 -12.34
N THR A 446 -16.97 -14.02 -11.27
CA THR A 446 -17.92 -14.58 -10.29
C THR A 446 -19.35 -14.49 -10.82
N LEU A 447 -20.25 -15.32 -10.30
CA LEU A 447 -21.68 -15.15 -10.58
C LEU A 447 -22.19 -13.78 -10.10
N ALA A 448 -21.68 -13.28 -8.98
CA ALA A 448 -21.99 -11.92 -8.50
C ALA A 448 -21.60 -10.84 -9.53
N ASP A 449 -20.44 -10.95 -10.18
CA ASP A 449 -20.05 -10.05 -11.27
C ASP A 449 -20.97 -10.17 -12.50
N CYS A 450 -21.47 -11.37 -12.81
CA CYS A 450 -22.41 -11.58 -13.92
C CYS A 450 -23.79 -10.94 -13.64
N ILE A 451 -24.30 -11.07 -12.41
CA ILE A 451 -25.52 -10.40 -11.97
C ILE A 451 -25.31 -8.88 -11.99
N ALA A 452 -24.17 -8.38 -11.49
CA ALA A 452 -23.83 -6.97 -11.53
C ALA A 452 -23.80 -6.42 -12.98
N SER A 453 -23.18 -7.16 -13.91
CA SER A 453 -23.21 -6.83 -15.34
C SER A 453 -24.63 -6.72 -15.87
N MET A 454 -25.49 -7.69 -15.52
CA MET A 454 -26.88 -7.71 -15.97
C MET A 454 -27.69 -6.53 -15.43
N LEU A 455 -27.55 -6.20 -14.15
CA LEU A 455 -28.25 -5.05 -13.54
C LEU A 455 -27.88 -3.72 -14.19
N LEU A 456 -26.60 -3.56 -14.51
CA LEU A 456 -26.03 -2.31 -15.03
C LEU A 456 -26.17 -2.16 -16.55
N SER A 457 -26.17 -3.26 -17.30
CA SER A 457 -26.29 -3.25 -18.77
C SER A 457 -27.71 -3.52 -19.27
N GLY A 458 -28.55 -4.16 -18.45
CA GLY A 458 -29.86 -4.68 -18.84
C GLY A 458 -29.80 -5.92 -19.74
N LYS A 459 -28.62 -6.55 -19.88
CA LYS A 459 -28.37 -7.74 -20.70
C LYS A 459 -27.71 -8.83 -19.86
N ALA A 460 -28.22 -10.06 -19.95
CA ALA A 460 -27.55 -11.22 -19.35
C ALA A 460 -26.31 -11.62 -20.18
N PRO A 461 -25.12 -11.75 -19.58
CA PRO A 461 -23.94 -12.26 -20.27
C PRO A 461 -24.13 -13.67 -20.87
N VAL A 462 -23.44 -13.95 -21.97
CA VAL A 462 -23.46 -15.27 -22.60
C VAL A 462 -22.60 -16.25 -21.80
N ILE A 463 -23.26 -17.16 -21.05
CA ILE A 463 -22.58 -18.18 -20.23
C ILE A 463 -22.20 -19.39 -21.07
N LEU A 464 -20.92 -19.77 -21.03
CA LEU A 464 -20.39 -20.97 -21.68
C LEU A 464 -20.21 -22.14 -20.72
N GLU A 465 -19.72 -21.88 -19.51
CA GLU A 465 -19.38 -22.87 -18.49
C GLU A 465 -19.58 -22.22 -17.11
N ALA A 466 -20.08 -22.94 -16.12
CA ALA A 466 -20.11 -22.49 -14.73
C ALA A 466 -19.69 -23.60 -13.77
N ILE A 467 -18.95 -23.23 -12.73
CA ILE A 467 -18.42 -24.14 -11.72
C ILE A 467 -18.91 -23.66 -10.36
N ARG A 468 -19.72 -24.48 -9.69
CA ARG A 468 -20.17 -24.22 -8.32
C ARG A 468 -19.24 -24.89 -7.32
N PHE A 469 -18.93 -24.19 -6.24
CA PHE A 469 -18.09 -24.66 -5.15
C PHE A 469 -18.93 -24.88 -3.90
N ALA A 470 -18.62 -25.94 -3.16
CA ALA A 470 -19.22 -26.24 -1.86
C ALA A 470 -18.12 -26.60 -0.85
N PRO A 471 -18.26 -26.19 0.43
CA PRO A 471 -17.32 -26.57 1.47
C PRO A 471 -17.38 -28.08 1.72
N GLY A 472 -16.25 -28.68 2.08
CA GLY A 472 -16.20 -30.04 2.61
C GLY A 472 -16.73 -30.13 4.05
N PRO A 473 -16.71 -31.32 4.67
CA PRO A 473 -16.96 -31.47 6.10
C PRO A 473 -16.08 -30.55 6.97
N VAL A 474 -16.55 -30.23 8.17
CA VAL A 474 -15.78 -29.44 9.14
C VAL A 474 -14.51 -30.20 9.53
N GLN A 475 -13.37 -29.53 9.50
CA GLN A 475 -12.08 -30.12 9.86
C GLN A 475 -12.01 -30.49 11.34
N PRO A 476 -11.25 -31.53 11.72
CA PRO A 476 -11.10 -31.93 13.11
C PRO A 476 -10.22 -30.95 13.91
N GLY A 477 -10.37 -30.97 15.24
CA GLY A 477 -9.46 -30.26 16.15
C GLY A 477 -9.71 -28.77 16.30
N LEU A 478 -10.89 -28.29 15.87
CA LEU A 478 -11.32 -26.91 16.10
C LEU A 478 -11.61 -26.68 17.59
N ALA A 479 -11.28 -25.48 18.07
CA ALA A 479 -11.45 -25.09 19.47
C ALA A 479 -11.98 -23.66 19.59
N ALA A 480 -12.81 -23.43 20.62
CA ALA A 480 -13.25 -22.09 20.95
C ALA A 480 -12.10 -21.24 21.50
N ILE A 481 -12.20 -19.93 21.28
CA ILE A 481 -11.25 -18.93 21.76
C ILE A 481 -11.99 -17.77 22.41
N ASN A 482 -11.28 -17.02 23.24
CA ASN A 482 -11.73 -15.72 23.75
C ASN A 482 -11.02 -14.62 22.96
N ILE A 483 -11.76 -13.77 22.27
CA ILE A 483 -11.15 -12.62 21.60
C ILE A 483 -10.70 -11.63 22.67
N ASN A 484 -9.47 -11.14 22.51
CA ASN A 484 -8.83 -10.26 23.49
C ASN A 484 -8.80 -10.83 24.93
N GLY A 485 -8.77 -12.17 25.08
CA GLY A 485 -8.79 -12.85 26.38
C GLY A 485 -10.08 -12.64 27.19
N ASN A 486 -11.11 -12.03 26.61
CA ASN A 486 -12.35 -11.72 27.31
C ASN A 486 -13.35 -12.89 27.14
N PRO A 487 -13.77 -13.57 28.23
CA PRO A 487 -14.74 -14.65 28.16
C PRO A 487 -16.11 -14.24 27.58
N ALA A 488 -16.50 -12.96 27.71
CA ALA A 488 -17.72 -12.44 27.07
C ALA A 488 -17.61 -12.43 25.53
N TYR A 489 -16.39 -12.43 25.00
CA TYR A 489 -16.09 -12.45 23.57
C TYR A 489 -15.67 -13.84 23.09
N ARG A 490 -16.18 -14.89 23.74
CA ARG A 490 -15.97 -16.28 23.31
C ARG A 490 -16.55 -16.48 21.90
N VAL A 491 -15.76 -17.13 21.05
CA VAL A 491 -16.15 -17.57 19.70
C VAL A 491 -15.83 -19.05 19.57
N ASP A 492 -16.85 -19.86 19.28
CA ASP A 492 -16.69 -21.27 18.95
C ASP A 492 -16.82 -21.45 17.43
N PRO A 493 -15.75 -21.88 16.73
CA PRO A 493 -15.77 -22.05 15.28
C PRO A 493 -16.77 -23.11 14.80
N ASN A 494 -17.24 -24.03 15.65
CA ASN A 494 -18.23 -25.05 15.31
C ASN A 494 -19.67 -24.58 15.49
N GLU A 495 -19.90 -23.59 16.37
CA GLU A 495 -21.25 -23.15 16.75
C GLU A 495 -21.62 -21.82 16.09
N THR A 496 -20.63 -20.99 15.75
CA THR A 496 -20.86 -19.60 15.32
C THR A 496 -20.05 -19.24 14.08
N ASP A 497 -20.67 -18.45 13.18
CA ASP A 497 -19.93 -17.75 12.13
C ASP A 497 -19.05 -16.68 12.78
N PHE A 498 -17.73 -16.88 12.71
CA PHE A 498 -16.74 -15.95 13.26
C PHE A 498 -16.94 -14.53 12.73
N PHE A 499 -17.18 -14.35 11.43
CA PHE A 499 -17.34 -13.03 10.81
C PHE A 499 -18.58 -12.30 11.34
N LYS A 500 -19.68 -13.03 11.54
CA LYS A 500 -20.89 -12.48 12.16
C LYS A 500 -20.62 -12.08 13.60
N ARG A 501 -20.12 -13.02 14.40
CA ARG A 501 -19.96 -12.86 15.85
C ARG A 501 -19.06 -11.69 16.24
N VAL A 502 -17.94 -11.49 15.55
CA VAL A 502 -17.02 -10.37 15.86
C VAL A 502 -17.64 -9.00 15.57
N ILE A 503 -18.52 -8.90 14.57
CA ILE A 503 -19.21 -7.63 14.26
C ILE A 503 -20.29 -7.32 15.29
N GLU A 504 -21.04 -8.32 15.72
CA GLU A 504 -22.06 -8.17 16.77
C GLU A 504 -21.44 -7.75 18.09
N LEU A 505 -20.39 -8.46 18.52
CA LEU A 505 -19.61 -8.08 19.70
C LEU A 505 -19.10 -6.65 19.60
N ARG A 506 -18.53 -6.29 18.45
CA ARG A 506 -18.02 -4.92 18.24
C ARG A 506 -19.13 -3.88 18.35
N GLN A 507 -20.31 -4.17 17.82
CA GLN A 507 -21.45 -3.26 17.87
C GLN A 507 -21.94 -3.05 19.31
N THR A 508 -22.04 -4.11 20.10
CA THR A 508 -22.37 -4.02 21.53
C THR A 508 -21.37 -3.14 22.27
N VAL A 509 -20.07 -3.42 22.13
CA VAL A 509 -19.01 -2.64 22.81
C VAL A 509 -19.02 -1.17 22.37
N LYS A 510 -19.33 -0.89 21.10
CA LYS A 510 -19.49 0.50 20.63
C LYS A 510 -20.66 1.22 21.30
N GLN A 511 -21.78 0.53 21.52
CA GLN A 511 -22.93 1.10 22.22
C GLN A 511 -22.58 1.38 23.68
N ASP A 512 -22.03 0.39 24.38
CA ASP A 512 -21.58 0.56 25.77
C ASP A 512 -20.58 1.73 25.90
N ARG A 513 -19.64 1.87 24.94
CA ARG A 513 -18.68 2.97 24.89
C ARG A 513 -19.36 4.33 24.71
N ASP A 514 -20.40 4.40 23.90
CA ASP A 514 -21.08 5.66 23.59
C ASP A 514 -22.01 6.09 24.74
N ASP A 515 -22.44 5.14 25.59
CA ASP A 515 -23.21 5.37 26.83
C ASP A 515 -22.33 5.56 28.08
N ALA A 516 -21.04 5.22 28.02
CA ALA A 516 -20.10 5.27 29.14
C ALA A 516 -19.58 6.70 29.45
N ASP A 517 -19.13 6.89 30.69
CA ASP A 517 -18.39 8.09 31.11
C ASP A 517 -16.96 8.11 30.56
N ASP A 518 -16.27 9.25 30.68
CA ASP A 518 -14.98 9.47 30.01
C ASP A 518 -13.88 8.46 30.41
N ALA A 519 -13.94 7.90 31.63
CA ALA A 519 -12.93 6.96 32.12
C ALA A 519 -13.10 5.56 31.51
N ASP A 520 -14.34 5.05 31.47
CA ASP A 520 -14.65 3.74 30.89
C ASP A 520 -14.64 3.76 29.36
N ARG A 521 -14.89 4.93 28.76
CA ARG A 521 -14.90 5.13 27.30
C ARG A 521 -13.60 4.75 26.62
N GLU A 522 -12.45 5.04 27.22
CA GLU A 522 -11.14 4.74 26.64
C GLU A 522 -10.87 3.22 26.63
N ALA A 523 -11.23 2.52 27.70
CA ALA A 523 -11.11 1.07 27.79
C ALA A 523 -12.00 0.36 26.75
N LEU A 524 -13.26 0.79 26.63
CA LEU A 524 -14.20 0.24 25.65
C LEU A 524 -13.79 0.58 24.20
N ASP A 525 -13.14 1.74 23.96
CA ASP A 525 -12.60 2.03 22.62
C ASP A 525 -11.44 1.09 22.26
N ILE A 526 -10.58 0.75 23.23
CA ILE A 526 -9.52 -0.25 23.04
C ILE A 526 -10.11 -1.63 22.73
N GLU A 527 -11.20 -2.03 23.41
CA GLU A 527 -11.88 -3.31 23.17
C GLU A 527 -12.55 -3.37 21.80
N GLN A 528 -13.29 -2.35 21.38
CA GLN A 528 -13.90 -2.33 20.04
C GLN A 528 -12.83 -2.35 18.93
N ASN A 529 -11.68 -1.71 19.16
CA ASN A 529 -10.57 -1.72 18.21
C ASN A 529 -9.95 -3.12 18.08
N ALA A 530 -9.85 -3.90 19.16
CA ALA A 530 -9.40 -5.30 19.09
C ALA A 530 -10.35 -6.16 18.24
N LEU A 531 -11.67 -6.00 18.42
CA LEU A 531 -12.69 -6.68 17.62
C LEU A 531 -12.66 -6.23 16.14
N LYS A 532 -12.44 -4.93 15.89
CA LYS A 532 -12.23 -4.38 14.54
C LYS A 532 -11.02 -5.01 13.86
N ILE A 533 -9.91 -5.15 14.58
CA ILE A 533 -8.69 -5.80 14.09
C ILE A 533 -8.99 -7.25 13.75
N ALA A 534 -9.62 -8.01 14.64
CA ALA A 534 -9.98 -9.40 14.41
C ALA A 534 -10.83 -9.56 13.13
N ALA A 535 -11.86 -8.74 12.95
CA ALA A 535 -12.75 -8.78 11.78
C ALA A 535 -12.03 -8.42 10.46
N ASN A 536 -11.30 -7.31 10.44
CA ASN A 536 -10.64 -6.82 9.23
C ASN A 536 -9.44 -7.69 8.83
N ALA A 537 -8.70 -8.20 9.82
CA ALA A 537 -7.52 -9.03 9.59
C ALA A 537 -7.86 -10.40 8.99
N THR A 538 -9.02 -10.97 9.33
CA THR A 538 -9.42 -12.31 8.89
C THR A 538 -10.39 -12.31 7.70
N SER A 539 -11.02 -11.18 7.36
CA SER A 539 -12.05 -11.16 6.32
C SER A 539 -11.52 -11.33 4.90
N TYR A 540 -10.44 -10.63 4.51
CA TYR A 540 -10.05 -10.58 3.09
C TYR A 540 -8.57 -10.86 2.80
N GLY A 541 -7.67 -9.97 3.23
CA GLY A 541 -6.31 -9.89 2.67
C GLY A 541 -5.47 -11.16 2.84
N ILE A 542 -5.70 -11.92 3.92
CA ILE A 542 -4.96 -13.14 4.22
C ILE A 542 -5.25 -14.29 3.24
N TRP A 543 -6.44 -14.33 2.64
CA TRP A 543 -6.88 -15.41 1.75
C TRP A 543 -6.24 -15.33 0.36
N VAL A 544 -5.72 -14.17 -0.05
CA VAL A 544 -5.01 -13.98 -1.32
C VAL A 544 -3.57 -13.48 -1.10
N GLU A 545 -3.05 -13.67 0.12
CA GLU A 545 -1.68 -13.30 0.45
C GLU A 545 -0.69 -14.08 -0.40
N VAL A 546 0.15 -13.37 -1.15
CA VAL A 546 1.27 -13.92 -1.90
C VAL A 546 2.53 -13.12 -1.55
N ASN A 547 3.59 -13.83 -1.16
CA ASN A 547 4.88 -13.26 -0.81
C ASN A 547 5.85 -13.42 -1.99
N VAL A 548 6.49 -12.34 -2.40
CA VAL A 548 7.42 -12.34 -3.54
C VAL A 548 8.85 -12.47 -3.01
N ASP A 549 9.58 -13.45 -3.54
CA ASP A 549 11.01 -13.64 -3.30
C ASP A 549 11.82 -13.42 -4.58
N GLU A 550 12.79 -12.52 -4.53
CA GLU A 550 13.70 -12.25 -5.65
C GLU A 550 14.92 -13.20 -5.65
N ARG A 551 15.23 -13.84 -6.79
CA ARG A 551 16.35 -14.77 -6.95
C ARG A 551 17.53 -14.14 -7.67
N PRO A 552 18.78 -14.49 -7.28
CA PRO A 552 19.97 -13.97 -7.97
C PRO A 552 20.04 -14.35 -9.45
N LYS A 553 19.37 -15.43 -9.85
CA LYS A 553 19.31 -15.91 -11.24
C LYS A 553 17.85 -16.24 -11.58
N PRO A 554 17.39 -15.86 -12.79
CA PRO A 554 16.11 -16.32 -13.30
C PRO A 554 16.05 -17.86 -13.33
N SER A 555 14.88 -18.41 -13.04
CA SER A 555 14.60 -19.83 -13.20
C SER A 555 13.28 -20.04 -13.92
N ARG A 556 13.14 -21.19 -14.60
CA ARG A 556 11.90 -21.52 -15.32
C ARG A 556 10.82 -21.90 -14.32
N VAL A 557 9.66 -21.29 -14.46
CA VAL A 557 8.42 -21.62 -13.75
C VAL A 557 7.36 -22.04 -14.76
N THR A 558 6.44 -22.90 -14.33
CA THR A 558 5.24 -23.22 -15.10
C THR A 558 4.14 -22.27 -14.67
N VAL A 559 3.62 -21.49 -15.62
CA VAL A 559 2.55 -20.52 -15.42
C VAL A 559 1.24 -21.19 -15.82
N HIS A 560 0.37 -21.41 -14.85
CA HIS A 560 -1.00 -21.84 -15.07
C HIS A 560 -1.88 -20.61 -15.25
N ASN A 561 -2.73 -20.62 -16.27
CA ASN A 561 -3.59 -19.50 -16.62
C ASN A 561 -5.06 -19.94 -16.75
N SER A 562 -5.97 -18.97 -16.87
CA SER A 562 -7.42 -19.22 -16.86
C SER A 562 -8.03 -19.47 -18.24
N THR A 563 -7.30 -19.26 -19.35
CA THR A 563 -7.89 -19.29 -20.70
C THR A 563 -7.31 -20.34 -21.64
N GLY A 564 -6.18 -20.97 -21.30
CA GLY A 564 -5.53 -21.97 -22.13
C GLY A 564 -4.50 -22.82 -21.39
N GLU A 565 -3.65 -23.49 -22.16
CA GLU A 565 -2.66 -24.43 -21.62
C GLU A 565 -1.55 -23.75 -20.81
N PRO A 566 -1.00 -24.41 -19.78
CA PRO A 566 0.14 -23.89 -19.04
C PRO A 566 1.36 -23.68 -19.94
N PHE A 567 2.11 -22.61 -19.71
CA PHE A 567 3.34 -22.32 -20.45
C PHE A 567 4.51 -22.12 -19.50
N SER A 568 5.74 -22.17 -20.04
CA SER A 568 6.95 -22.00 -19.24
C SER A 568 7.51 -20.59 -19.39
N PHE A 569 7.80 -19.94 -18.25
CA PHE A 569 8.31 -18.58 -18.20
C PHE A 569 9.60 -18.50 -17.37
N SER A 570 10.55 -17.64 -17.72
CA SER A 570 11.77 -17.42 -16.95
C SER A 570 11.63 -16.17 -16.09
N THR A 571 11.70 -16.32 -14.77
CA THR A 571 11.57 -15.21 -13.82
C THR A 571 12.58 -15.36 -12.70
N ASP A 572 13.10 -14.25 -12.20
CA ASP A 572 13.85 -14.17 -10.95
C ASP A 572 12.93 -13.88 -9.75
N ARG A 573 11.68 -13.47 -9.96
CA ARG A 573 10.67 -13.25 -8.91
C ARG A 573 9.78 -14.46 -8.74
N HIS A 574 9.74 -15.00 -7.52
CA HIS A 574 8.93 -16.17 -7.19
C HIS A 574 7.82 -15.82 -6.21
N GLU A 575 6.61 -16.23 -6.55
CA GLU A 575 5.41 -16.05 -5.76
C GLU A 575 5.17 -17.25 -4.85
N ASN A 576 5.13 -17.00 -3.54
CA ASN A 576 4.84 -18.00 -2.52
C ASN A 576 3.52 -17.66 -1.82
N PRO A 577 2.48 -18.50 -1.92
CA PRO A 577 1.26 -18.33 -1.15
C PRO A 577 1.52 -18.18 0.36
N GLY A 578 0.77 -17.29 1.00
CA GLY A 578 0.73 -17.13 2.45
C GLY A 578 0.17 -18.36 3.17
N THR A 579 0.27 -18.37 4.50
CA THR A 579 -0.13 -19.54 5.32
C THR A 579 -1.58 -19.93 5.09
N TYR A 580 -2.51 -18.98 5.11
CA TYR A 580 -3.95 -19.19 4.95
C TYR A 580 -4.44 -18.85 3.54
N PHE A 581 -3.59 -18.96 2.52
CA PHE A 581 -3.98 -18.68 1.15
C PHE A 581 -5.14 -19.58 0.70
N HIS A 582 -6.27 -18.96 0.35
CA HIS A 582 -7.52 -19.55 -0.13
C HIS A 582 -8.19 -18.58 -1.13
N PRO A 583 -7.69 -18.46 -2.37
CA PRO A 583 -8.04 -17.36 -3.26
C PRO A 583 -9.51 -17.35 -3.73
N LEU A 584 -10.22 -18.48 -3.61
CA LEU A 584 -11.67 -18.52 -3.88
C LEU A 584 -12.42 -17.55 -2.94
N LEU A 585 -12.08 -17.52 -1.65
CA LEU A 585 -12.70 -16.61 -0.68
C LEU A 585 -12.52 -15.16 -1.09
N ALA A 586 -11.27 -14.74 -1.35
CA ALA A 586 -10.98 -13.37 -1.76
C ALA A 586 -11.71 -12.97 -3.06
N THR A 587 -11.88 -13.92 -3.97
CA THR A 587 -12.56 -13.72 -5.26
C THR A 587 -14.08 -13.56 -5.06
N LEU A 588 -14.71 -14.45 -4.30
CA LEU A 588 -16.14 -14.38 -3.99
C LEU A 588 -16.49 -13.12 -3.19
N ILE A 589 -15.70 -12.80 -2.14
CA ILE A 589 -15.92 -11.62 -1.30
C ILE A 589 -15.92 -10.33 -2.13
N THR A 590 -14.92 -10.17 -3.00
CA THR A 590 -14.82 -8.94 -3.80
C THR A 590 -15.84 -8.89 -4.93
N GLY A 591 -16.22 -10.03 -5.52
CA GLY A 591 -17.32 -10.11 -6.48
C GLY A 591 -18.66 -9.68 -5.88
N ALA A 592 -19.00 -10.23 -4.72
CA ALA A 592 -20.23 -9.88 -4.01
C ALA A 592 -20.23 -8.44 -3.48
N ALA A 593 -19.08 -7.91 -3.03
CA ALA A 593 -18.95 -6.49 -2.69
C ALA A 593 -19.18 -5.57 -3.91
N ARG A 594 -18.69 -5.95 -5.11
CA ARG A 594 -18.99 -5.21 -6.34
C ARG A 594 -20.47 -5.28 -6.70
N LEU A 595 -21.12 -6.43 -6.46
CA LEU A 595 -22.57 -6.57 -6.63
C LEU A 595 -23.36 -5.66 -5.69
N MET A 596 -22.98 -5.55 -4.41
CA MET A 596 -23.61 -4.60 -3.48
C MET A 596 -23.62 -3.18 -4.04
N LEU A 597 -22.47 -2.70 -4.55
CA LEU A 597 -22.37 -1.38 -5.16
C LEU A 597 -23.12 -1.26 -6.50
N ALA A 598 -23.23 -2.33 -7.28
CA ALA A 598 -24.03 -2.35 -8.51
C ALA A 598 -25.54 -2.27 -8.21
N ILE A 599 -26.00 -2.95 -7.15
CA ILE A 599 -27.36 -2.83 -6.62
C ILE A 599 -27.62 -1.39 -6.17
N THR A 600 -26.71 -0.77 -5.40
CA THR A 600 -26.84 0.62 -4.99
C THR A 600 -26.94 1.57 -6.20
N GLU A 601 -26.05 1.42 -7.20
CA GLU A 601 -26.11 2.24 -8.43
C GLU A 601 -27.44 2.07 -9.16
N ARG A 602 -27.96 0.83 -9.23
CA ARG A 602 -29.24 0.55 -9.87
C ARG A 602 -30.39 1.23 -9.12
N LEU A 603 -30.45 1.07 -7.80
CA LEU A 603 -31.47 1.69 -6.95
C LEU A 603 -31.43 3.22 -7.01
N VAL A 604 -30.24 3.82 -6.99
CA VAL A 604 -30.04 5.26 -7.16
C VAL A 604 -30.62 5.73 -8.49
N THR A 605 -30.34 5.01 -9.57
CA THR A 605 -30.82 5.36 -10.91
C THR A 605 -32.35 5.21 -11.01
N ASP A 606 -32.91 4.11 -10.52
CA ASP A 606 -34.35 3.84 -10.53
C ASP A 606 -35.11 4.86 -9.66
N ALA A 607 -34.49 5.34 -8.58
CA ALA A 607 -35.00 6.41 -7.74
C ALA A 607 -34.81 7.81 -8.36
N GLY A 608 -34.35 7.94 -9.61
CA GLY A 608 -34.12 9.23 -10.27
C GLY A 608 -33.08 10.10 -9.59
N LEU A 609 -32.14 9.51 -8.85
CA LEU A 609 -30.97 10.15 -8.24
C LEU A 609 -29.75 9.96 -9.16
N ASP A 610 -28.64 10.62 -8.83
CA ASP A 610 -27.34 10.38 -9.47
C ASP A 610 -26.28 10.04 -8.40
N TRP A 611 -25.02 9.88 -8.75
CA TRP A 611 -23.93 9.68 -7.78
C TRP A 611 -22.62 10.32 -8.26
N SER A 612 -21.82 10.81 -7.31
CA SER A 612 -20.56 11.52 -7.61
C SER A 612 -19.37 10.58 -7.67
N PHE A 613 -19.18 9.75 -6.64
CA PHE A 613 -18.09 8.77 -6.59
C PHE A 613 -18.51 7.52 -5.83
N CYS A 614 -17.73 6.45 -6.05
CA CYS A 614 -17.74 5.23 -5.26
C CYS A 614 -16.31 4.90 -4.84
N ASP A 615 -16.10 4.53 -3.57
CA ASP A 615 -14.79 4.15 -3.04
C ASP A 615 -14.93 2.94 -2.12
N THR A 616 -14.63 1.76 -2.67
CA THR A 616 -14.63 0.41 -2.07
C THR A 616 -15.96 -0.08 -1.50
N ASP A 617 -16.45 0.57 -0.47
CA ASP A 617 -17.61 0.28 0.38
C ASP A 617 -18.57 1.48 0.45
N SER A 618 -18.13 2.66 0.03
CA SER A 618 -18.91 3.89 0.09
C SER A 618 -19.38 4.38 -1.28
N MET A 619 -20.50 5.09 -1.28
CA MET A 619 -21.04 5.80 -2.44
C MET A 619 -21.58 7.18 -2.03
N ALA A 620 -21.15 8.23 -2.73
CA ALA A 620 -21.67 9.58 -2.56
C ALA A 620 -22.84 9.79 -3.52
N ILE A 621 -24.06 9.57 -3.03
CA ILE A 621 -25.30 9.70 -3.80
C ILE A 621 -25.57 11.19 -4.01
N ALA A 622 -25.74 11.62 -5.26
CA ALA A 622 -25.85 13.01 -5.66
C ALA A 622 -27.30 13.41 -5.90
N LYS A 623 -27.63 14.60 -5.42
CA LYS A 623 -28.93 15.23 -5.61
C LYS A 623 -29.03 15.82 -7.03
N PRO A 624 -30.06 15.47 -7.81
CA PRO A 624 -30.37 16.19 -9.05
C PRO A 624 -30.72 17.66 -8.81
N ASP A 625 -30.36 18.54 -9.74
CA ASP A 625 -30.51 19.99 -9.54
C ASP A 625 -31.97 20.41 -9.32
N ALA A 626 -32.90 19.82 -10.07
CA ALA A 626 -34.33 20.11 -9.99
C ALA A 626 -35.07 19.49 -8.78
N MET A 627 -34.43 18.59 -8.02
CA MET A 627 -35.06 17.88 -6.91
C MET A 627 -35.09 18.75 -5.64
N SER A 628 -36.09 18.62 -4.77
CA SER A 628 -36.08 19.29 -3.46
C SER A 628 -35.19 18.54 -2.44
N SER A 629 -34.70 19.23 -1.39
CA SER A 629 -33.89 18.57 -0.35
C SER A 629 -34.65 17.49 0.42
N ASN A 630 -35.93 17.72 0.73
CA ASN A 630 -36.76 16.75 1.45
C ASN A 630 -36.98 15.47 0.63
N GLU A 631 -37.26 15.64 -0.66
CA GLU A 631 -37.41 14.52 -1.59
C GLU A 631 -36.10 13.76 -1.77
N PHE A 632 -34.97 14.47 -1.89
CA PHE A 632 -33.64 13.86 -1.96
C PHE A 632 -33.37 12.99 -0.74
N THR A 633 -33.56 13.52 0.47
CA THR A 633 -33.38 12.76 1.71
C THR A 633 -34.29 11.55 1.78
N ALA A 634 -35.57 11.69 1.40
CA ALA A 634 -36.52 10.57 1.42
C ALA A 634 -36.12 9.45 0.45
N ARG A 635 -35.71 9.80 -0.78
CA ARG A 635 -35.26 8.83 -1.79
C ARG A 635 -33.96 8.13 -1.37
N VAL A 636 -32.98 8.85 -0.82
CA VAL A 636 -31.75 8.22 -0.30
C VAL A 636 -32.04 7.27 0.86
N LYS A 637 -32.93 7.66 1.79
CA LYS A 637 -33.37 6.77 2.87
C LYS A 637 -34.02 5.50 2.34
N SER A 638 -34.83 5.59 1.29
CA SER A 638 -35.43 4.42 0.63
C SER A 638 -34.37 3.50 0.00
N VAL A 639 -33.33 4.07 -0.64
CA VAL A 639 -32.18 3.28 -1.16
C VAL A 639 -31.46 2.56 -0.02
N ALA A 640 -31.22 3.22 1.11
CA ALA A 640 -30.59 2.59 2.27
C ALA A 640 -31.47 1.48 2.88
N GLN A 641 -32.77 1.74 3.07
CA GLN A 641 -33.72 0.78 3.65
C GLN A 641 -33.89 -0.49 2.81
N TRP A 642 -33.66 -0.42 1.50
CA TRP A 642 -33.69 -1.61 0.64
C TRP A 642 -32.76 -2.72 1.15
N PHE A 643 -31.64 -2.37 1.77
CA PHE A 643 -30.65 -3.30 2.30
C PHE A 643 -31.00 -3.86 3.70
N ASP A 644 -32.08 -3.41 4.35
CA ASP A 644 -32.49 -3.89 5.68
C ASP A 644 -32.75 -5.40 5.67
N ALA A 645 -33.32 -5.92 4.57
CA ALA A 645 -33.59 -7.35 4.37
C ALA A 645 -32.31 -8.21 4.29
N LEU A 646 -31.15 -7.60 4.03
CA LEU A 646 -29.86 -8.27 3.92
C LEU A 646 -29.00 -8.12 5.17
N ASN A 647 -29.53 -7.57 6.27
CA ASN A 647 -28.81 -7.50 7.53
C ASN A 647 -28.67 -8.88 8.17
N PRO A 648 -27.46 -9.47 8.26
CA PRO A 648 -27.28 -10.79 8.84
C PRO A 648 -27.10 -10.77 10.38
N TYR A 649 -27.10 -9.58 10.98
CA TYR A 649 -26.78 -9.36 12.40
C TYR A 649 -28.03 -9.27 13.27
N ASP A 650 -27.87 -9.60 14.55
CA ASP A 650 -28.98 -9.63 15.51
C ASP A 650 -29.46 -8.22 15.95
N PHE A 651 -28.73 -7.16 15.59
CA PHE A 651 -29.15 -5.77 15.81
C PHE A 651 -29.84 -5.19 14.58
N ALA A 652 -30.91 -4.42 14.79
CA ALA A 652 -31.62 -3.74 13.70
C ALA A 652 -30.80 -2.58 13.13
N ALA A 653 -30.34 -2.71 11.88
CA ALA A 653 -29.73 -1.64 11.13
C ALA A 653 -29.77 -1.94 9.62
N SER A 654 -29.85 -0.89 8.78
CA SER A 654 -29.45 -1.03 7.39
C SER A 654 -27.95 -1.32 7.32
N ILE A 655 -27.56 -2.28 6.48
CA ILE A 655 -26.15 -2.50 6.17
C ILE A 655 -25.58 -1.39 5.27
N LEU A 656 -26.39 -0.56 4.62
CA LEU A 656 -25.96 0.66 3.92
C LEU A 656 -26.29 1.87 4.79
N LYS A 657 -25.30 2.41 5.50
CA LYS A 657 -25.47 3.48 6.47
C LYS A 657 -25.34 4.85 5.83
N ILE A 658 -26.15 5.81 6.28
CA ILE A 658 -25.90 7.23 6.03
C ILE A 658 -24.87 7.70 7.05
N GLU A 659 -23.68 8.08 6.57
CA GLU A 659 -22.52 8.38 7.42
C GLU A 659 -22.69 9.64 8.28
N ASP A 660 -21.99 9.68 9.42
CA ASP A 660 -22.03 10.82 10.37
C ASP A 660 -21.61 12.16 9.72
N VAL A 661 -20.81 12.10 8.65
CA VAL A 661 -20.37 13.28 7.88
C VAL A 661 -21.54 14.08 7.27
N ASN A 662 -22.72 13.47 7.11
CA ASN A 662 -23.92 14.11 6.59
C ASN A 662 -24.65 14.97 7.64
N TYR A 663 -24.27 14.87 8.91
CA TYR A 663 -24.94 15.55 10.02
C TYR A 663 -24.09 16.71 10.54
N SER A 664 -24.74 17.78 10.98
CA SER A 664 -24.09 18.92 11.63
C SER A 664 -23.36 18.47 12.90
N LEU A 665 -22.13 18.97 13.09
CA LEU A 665 -21.39 18.75 14.34
C LEU A 665 -22.02 19.47 15.54
N GLU A 666 -22.81 20.52 15.29
CA GLU A 666 -23.41 21.35 16.34
C GLU A 666 -24.78 20.82 16.75
N THR A 667 -25.64 20.48 15.78
CA THR A 667 -27.05 20.12 16.05
C THR A 667 -27.33 18.62 15.94
N GLY A 668 -26.44 17.86 15.28
CA GLY A 668 -26.70 16.44 14.96
C GLY A 668 -27.78 16.23 13.90
N GLU A 669 -28.32 17.29 13.29
CA GLU A 669 -29.32 17.21 12.23
C GLU A 669 -28.66 17.10 10.85
N LEU A 670 -29.40 16.60 9.85
CA LEU A 670 -28.90 16.54 8.47
C LEU A 670 -28.63 17.94 7.94
N GLU A 671 -27.41 18.14 7.42
CA GLU A 671 -26.96 19.39 6.83
C GLU A 671 -26.62 19.18 5.34
N PRO A 672 -26.86 20.15 4.45
CA PRO A 672 -26.41 20.05 3.06
C PRO A 672 -24.90 19.78 2.96
N LEU A 673 -24.56 18.57 2.53
CA LEU A 673 -23.19 18.14 2.26
C LEU A 673 -22.89 18.28 0.76
N PHE A 674 -21.78 18.91 0.43
CA PHE A 674 -21.32 19.07 -0.94
C PHE A 674 -20.10 18.19 -1.22
N CYS A 675 -19.99 17.75 -2.47
CA CYS A 675 -18.87 16.97 -2.97
C CYS A 675 -18.20 17.68 -4.15
N LEU A 676 -16.87 17.62 -4.16
CA LEU A 676 -16.06 17.81 -5.35
C LEU A 676 -15.15 16.61 -5.53
N ALA A 677 -15.37 15.83 -6.58
CA ALA A 677 -14.55 14.68 -6.95
C ALA A 677 -13.72 14.98 -8.21
N ILE A 678 -12.44 14.62 -8.22
CA ILE A 678 -11.53 14.86 -9.37
C ILE A 678 -11.32 13.56 -10.16
N SER A 679 -10.93 12.51 -9.45
CA SER A 679 -10.64 11.16 -9.93
C SER A 679 -10.82 10.16 -8.79
N SER A 680 -10.74 8.86 -9.06
CA SER A 680 -10.76 7.81 -8.04
C SER A 680 -9.86 8.17 -6.86
N LYS A 681 -10.41 8.08 -5.66
CA LYS A 681 -9.75 8.40 -4.40
C LYS A 681 -9.28 9.86 -4.26
N ARG A 682 -9.66 10.80 -5.13
CA ARG A 682 -9.35 12.23 -5.00
C ARG A 682 -10.65 13.02 -4.96
N TYR A 683 -11.15 13.27 -3.76
CA TYR A 683 -12.38 14.00 -3.52
C TYR A 683 -12.33 14.75 -2.18
N ALA A 684 -13.20 15.73 -2.03
CA ALA A 684 -13.52 16.39 -0.77
C ALA A 684 -15.04 16.44 -0.55
N LEU A 685 -15.44 16.30 0.70
CA LEU A 685 -16.80 16.53 1.21
C LEU A 685 -16.74 17.72 2.17
N PHE A 686 -17.68 18.65 2.03
CA PHE A 686 -17.68 19.91 2.78
C PHE A 686 -19.09 20.50 2.90
N ASN A 687 -19.31 21.31 3.93
CA ASN A 687 -20.46 22.21 4.01
C ASN A 687 -20.10 23.60 3.45
N LEU A 688 -21.12 24.42 3.19
CA LEU A 688 -20.94 25.84 2.84
C LEU A 688 -21.48 26.68 3.99
N ASN A 689 -20.66 27.59 4.52
CA ASN A 689 -21.12 28.53 5.55
C ASN A 689 -22.01 29.63 4.95
N GLY A 690 -22.52 30.54 5.79
CA GLY A 690 -23.36 31.67 5.37
C GLY A 690 -22.72 32.59 4.32
N GLU A 691 -21.39 32.64 4.24
CA GLU A 691 -20.62 33.39 3.25
C GLU A 691 -20.24 32.56 2.01
N ARG A 692 -20.78 31.33 1.89
CA ARG A 692 -20.46 30.34 0.84
C ARG A 692 -18.99 29.91 0.82
N GLN A 693 -18.29 30.00 1.94
CA GLN A 693 -16.95 29.42 2.09
C GLN A 693 -17.04 27.94 2.47
N PRO A 694 -16.14 27.09 1.96
CA PRO A 694 -16.21 25.66 2.21
C PRO A 694 -15.57 25.26 3.55
N ILE A 695 -16.32 24.52 4.36
CA ILE A 695 -15.88 23.91 5.61
C ILE A 695 -15.67 22.41 5.37
N MET A 696 -14.41 21.97 5.36
CA MET A 696 -14.06 20.58 5.07
C MET A 696 -14.62 19.62 6.12
N ARG A 697 -15.26 18.54 5.66
CA ARG A 697 -15.81 17.46 6.50
C ARG A 697 -15.12 16.12 6.28
N LYS A 698 -14.64 15.87 5.05
CA LYS A 698 -13.77 14.72 4.72
C LYS A 698 -12.92 15.10 3.51
N VAL A 699 -11.61 14.86 3.58
CA VAL A 699 -10.70 15.14 2.46
C VAL A 699 -9.82 13.95 2.17
N SER A 700 -9.54 13.71 0.90
CA SER A 700 -8.58 12.69 0.50
C SER A 700 -7.15 13.23 0.48
N ALA A 701 -6.25 12.49 1.14
CA ALA A 701 -4.79 12.67 1.04
C ALA A 701 -4.16 11.85 -0.11
N HIS A 702 -4.96 11.19 -0.94
CA HIS A 702 -4.45 10.31 -1.98
C HIS A 702 -3.62 11.06 -3.02
N GLY A 703 -2.43 10.56 -3.31
CA GLY A 703 -1.45 11.22 -4.17
C GLY A 703 -0.62 12.31 -3.48
N LEU A 704 -0.90 12.67 -2.22
CA LEU A 704 -0.17 13.70 -1.48
C LEU A 704 0.83 13.12 -0.48
N GLY A 705 0.56 11.94 0.09
CA GLY A 705 1.37 11.34 1.18
C GLY A 705 2.80 10.90 0.83
N HIS A 706 3.27 11.14 -0.39
CA HIS A 706 4.69 11.00 -0.74
C HIS A 706 5.49 12.28 -0.47
N LEU A 707 4.82 13.42 -0.36
CA LEU A 707 5.39 14.71 0.00
C LEU A 707 5.38 14.88 1.52
N MET A 708 6.42 15.51 2.06
CA MET A 708 6.35 16.01 3.43
C MET A 708 5.46 17.26 3.48
N PRO A 709 4.90 17.62 4.65
CA PRO A 709 4.18 18.86 4.79
C PRO A 709 5.05 20.08 4.42
N PRO A 710 4.54 21.02 3.60
CA PRO A 710 5.22 22.28 3.33
C PRO A 710 5.26 23.19 4.56
N TYR A 711 4.25 23.09 5.43
CA TYR A 711 4.10 23.81 6.70
C TYR A 711 3.25 22.95 7.67
N ASP A 712 3.24 23.31 8.95
CA ASP A 712 2.44 22.64 10.00
C ASP A 712 1.21 23.48 10.41
N ASP A 713 0.46 23.05 11.43
CA ASP A 713 -0.75 23.76 11.87
C ASP A 713 -0.43 25.10 12.56
N ALA A 714 0.76 25.26 13.15
CA ALA A 714 1.18 26.49 13.80
C ALA A 714 1.52 27.60 12.78
N ASP A 715 2.02 27.22 11.59
CA ASP A 715 2.31 28.10 10.46
C ASP A 715 1.20 28.08 9.39
N ALA A 716 0.01 27.54 9.69
CA ALA A 716 -1.07 27.47 8.71
C ALA A 716 -1.65 28.87 8.39
N PRO A 717 -2.08 29.13 7.13
CA PRO A 717 -2.69 30.41 6.77
C PRO A 717 -3.94 30.72 7.60
N LYS A 718 -3.91 31.81 8.36
CA LYS A 718 -4.99 32.21 9.30
C LYS A 718 -6.35 32.51 8.64
N HIS A 719 -6.37 32.76 7.35
CA HIS A 719 -7.60 33.04 6.61
C HIS A 719 -8.38 31.77 6.23
N PHE A 720 -7.80 30.58 6.39
CA PHE A 720 -8.53 29.33 6.20
C PHE A 720 -9.24 28.90 7.48
N PRO A 721 -10.49 28.39 7.38
CA PRO A 721 -11.15 27.74 8.50
C PRO A 721 -10.29 26.62 9.08
N VAL A 722 -10.22 26.55 10.41
CA VAL A 722 -9.57 25.44 11.09
C VAL A 722 -10.43 24.18 10.87
N PRO A 723 -9.89 23.09 10.30
CA PRO A 723 -10.67 21.87 10.12
C PRO A 723 -10.97 21.23 11.47
N ASP A 724 -12.14 20.62 11.59
CA ASP A 724 -12.49 19.86 12.79
C ASP A 724 -11.52 18.68 13.01
N LYS A 725 -11.29 18.30 14.28
CA LYS A 725 -10.39 17.20 14.64
C LYS A 725 -10.81 15.87 14.01
N SER A 726 -12.10 15.67 13.72
CA SER A 726 -12.60 14.48 13.01
C SER A 726 -12.06 14.36 11.57
N VAL A 727 -11.70 15.47 10.94
CA VAL A 727 -11.15 15.51 9.57
C VAL A 727 -9.66 15.13 9.54
N LEU A 728 -8.93 15.44 10.62
CA LEU A 728 -7.48 15.23 10.75
C LEU A 728 -7.10 13.80 11.19
N LYS A 729 -7.94 12.82 10.86
CA LYS A 729 -7.73 11.39 11.16
C LYS A 729 -7.10 10.66 9.98
N ASP A 730 -6.63 9.44 10.21
CA ASP A 730 -6.18 8.50 9.17
C ASP A 730 -5.11 9.01 8.18
N GLY A 731 -4.22 9.88 8.66
CA GLY A 731 -3.10 10.42 7.88
C GLY A 731 -3.42 11.70 7.11
N THR A 732 -4.62 12.26 7.26
CA THR A 732 -4.94 13.62 6.83
C THR A 732 -4.33 14.63 7.80
N VAL A 733 -3.70 15.68 7.27
CA VAL A 733 -3.07 16.76 8.04
C VAL A 733 -3.51 18.10 7.49
N ARG A 734 -3.27 19.18 8.25
CA ARG A 734 -3.78 20.53 8.00
C ARG A 734 -3.64 20.99 6.54
N TRP A 735 -2.45 20.92 5.97
CA TRP A 735 -2.19 21.41 4.61
C TRP A 735 -2.98 20.67 3.51
N HIS A 736 -3.42 19.43 3.75
CA HIS A 736 -4.32 18.73 2.82
C HIS A 736 -5.68 19.43 2.78
N CYS A 737 -6.23 19.81 3.94
CA CYS A 737 -7.51 20.52 4.05
C CYS A 737 -7.41 21.89 3.38
N ASP A 738 -6.31 22.61 3.59
CA ASP A 738 -6.08 23.93 2.98
C ASP A 738 -5.99 23.86 1.45
N LEU A 739 -5.28 22.85 0.91
CA LEU A 739 -5.22 22.61 -0.53
C LEU A 739 -6.62 22.34 -1.09
N TRP A 740 -7.40 21.46 -0.45
CA TRP A 740 -8.77 21.18 -0.88
C TRP A 740 -9.69 22.39 -0.75
N HIS A 741 -9.54 23.20 0.30
CA HIS A 741 -10.24 24.47 0.43
C HIS A 741 -9.96 25.38 -0.76
N GLN A 742 -8.70 25.51 -1.19
CA GLN A 742 -8.34 26.30 -2.37
C GLN A 742 -8.89 25.73 -3.68
N ILE A 743 -8.88 24.40 -3.83
CA ILE A 743 -9.47 23.73 -5.00
C ILE A 743 -10.97 24.01 -5.07
N VAL A 744 -11.69 23.84 -3.97
CA VAL A 744 -13.14 24.08 -3.88
C VAL A 744 -13.45 25.56 -4.09
N SER A 745 -12.72 26.47 -3.46
CA SER A 745 -12.89 27.91 -3.64
C SER A 745 -12.67 28.35 -5.09
N ALA A 746 -11.73 27.73 -5.82
CA ALA A 746 -11.56 27.99 -7.25
C ALA A 746 -12.76 27.53 -8.09
N VAL A 747 -13.38 26.39 -7.74
CA VAL A 747 -14.62 25.91 -8.38
C VAL A 747 -15.78 26.86 -8.10
N LEU A 748 -15.97 27.26 -6.84
CA LEU A 748 -17.03 28.20 -6.42
C LEU A 748 -16.89 29.57 -7.10
N ALA A 749 -15.66 30.01 -7.36
CA ALA A 749 -15.36 31.24 -8.09
C ALA A 749 -15.43 31.10 -9.63
N GLY A 750 -15.90 29.97 -10.17
CA GLY A 750 -16.04 29.75 -11.62
C GLY A 750 -14.70 29.57 -12.36
N ARG A 751 -13.62 29.28 -11.64
CA ARG A 751 -12.25 29.13 -12.18
C ARG A 751 -11.62 27.77 -11.80
N PRO A 752 -12.28 26.64 -12.06
CA PRO A 752 -11.89 25.31 -11.58
C PRO A 752 -10.55 24.79 -12.13
N ASP A 753 -10.02 25.40 -13.19
CA ASP A 753 -8.72 25.05 -13.79
C ASP A 753 -7.56 25.91 -13.23
N ARG A 754 -7.90 26.99 -12.50
CA ARG A 754 -6.95 27.98 -11.95
C ARG A 754 -7.00 27.99 -10.43
N VAL A 755 -6.38 26.99 -9.82
CA VAL A 755 -6.21 26.90 -8.37
C VAL A 755 -4.99 27.72 -7.95
N ALA A 756 -5.21 28.65 -7.01
CA ALA A 756 -4.14 29.44 -6.42
C ALA A 756 -3.22 28.52 -5.62
N ARG A 757 -1.91 28.74 -5.74
CA ARG A 757 -0.87 27.94 -5.06
C ARG A 757 0.12 28.82 -4.30
N ASP A 758 -0.12 30.12 -4.29
CA ASP A 758 0.64 31.19 -3.63
C ASP A 758 -0.01 31.63 -2.31
N TYR A 759 -0.99 30.88 -1.81
CA TYR A 759 -1.69 31.14 -0.55
C TYR A 759 -0.82 30.98 0.70
N HIS A 760 0.38 30.41 0.56
CA HIS A 760 1.39 30.31 1.61
C HIS A 760 2.80 30.39 1.01
N PRO A 761 3.76 31.13 1.61
CA PRO A 761 5.13 31.24 1.09
C PRO A 761 5.83 29.89 0.90
N ALA A 762 5.60 28.92 1.79
CA ALA A 762 6.21 27.60 1.71
C ALA A 762 5.82 26.79 0.46
N MET A 763 4.75 27.18 -0.24
CA MET A 763 4.36 26.54 -1.51
C MET A 763 5.35 26.81 -2.64
N ASN A 764 6.06 27.93 -2.58
CA ASN A 764 7.16 28.26 -3.50
C ASN A 764 8.49 27.62 -3.06
N GLY A 765 8.53 26.98 -1.90
CA GLY A 765 9.68 26.24 -1.42
C GLY A 765 9.86 24.89 -2.15
N PRO A 766 11.07 24.30 -2.13
CA PRO A 766 11.33 22.99 -2.73
C PRO A 766 10.44 21.88 -2.16
N ALA A 767 9.76 21.15 -3.04
CA ALA A 767 8.99 19.96 -2.71
C ALA A 767 9.94 18.83 -2.31
N ARG A 768 9.67 18.23 -1.16
CA ARG A 768 10.54 17.21 -0.55
C ARG A 768 9.77 15.95 -0.22
N SER A 769 10.43 14.82 -0.47
CA SER A 769 9.96 13.49 -0.11
C SER A 769 10.99 12.79 0.76
N ARG A 770 10.53 11.94 1.68
CA ARG A 770 11.44 11.13 2.50
C ARG A 770 11.91 9.92 1.70
N TYR A 771 13.21 9.73 1.66
CA TYR A 771 13.87 8.56 1.13
C TYR A 771 14.48 7.73 2.27
N ALA A 772 14.46 6.40 2.17
CA ALA A 772 15.11 5.51 3.12
C ALA A 772 15.80 4.33 2.40
N ALA A 773 17.04 4.02 2.76
CA ALA A 773 17.83 2.93 2.18
C ALA A 773 17.48 1.56 2.80
N THR A 774 16.22 1.13 2.67
CA THR A 774 15.67 -0.05 3.38
C THR A 774 15.98 -1.39 2.72
N SER A 775 16.55 -1.40 1.51
CA SER A 775 17.03 -2.60 0.83
C SER A 775 18.40 -2.38 0.18
N PRO A 776 19.18 -3.44 -0.11
CA PRO A 776 20.46 -3.30 -0.81
C PRO A 776 20.35 -2.56 -2.14
N ASP A 777 19.25 -2.70 -2.86
CA ASP A 777 19.05 -2.02 -4.14
C ASP A 777 18.76 -0.53 -3.98
N LEU A 778 17.99 -0.15 -2.97
CA LEU A 778 17.83 1.25 -2.60
C LEU A 778 19.19 1.84 -2.22
N LEU A 779 19.95 1.15 -1.36
CA LEU A 779 21.27 1.63 -0.97
C LEU A 779 22.24 1.82 -2.16
N ARG A 780 22.13 1.00 -3.23
CA ARG A 780 22.96 1.17 -4.44
C ARG A 780 22.83 2.55 -5.09
N TRP A 781 21.78 3.32 -4.81
CA TRP A 781 21.65 4.70 -5.26
C TRP A 781 22.80 5.60 -4.78
N PHE A 782 23.46 5.22 -3.69
CA PHE A 782 24.59 5.92 -3.10
C PHE A 782 25.93 5.29 -3.47
N LYS A 783 25.98 4.37 -4.45
CA LYS A 783 27.22 3.68 -4.83
C LYS A 783 28.36 4.67 -5.11
N PHE A 784 28.09 5.74 -5.87
CA PHE A 784 29.10 6.74 -6.20
C PHE A 784 29.43 7.64 -5.02
N HIS A 785 28.42 8.13 -4.30
CA HIS A 785 28.60 8.89 -3.06
C HIS A 785 29.47 8.15 -2.02
N ASN A 786 29.28 6.84 -1.89
CA ASN A 786 29.98 5.99 -0.92
C ASN A 786 31.36 5.49 -1.40
N ALA A 787 31.72 5.60 -2.69
CA ALA A 787 32.84 4.87 -3.29
C ALA A 787 34.20 5.15 -2.64
N ASN A 788 34.44 6.38 -2.19
CA ASN A 788 35.72 6.85 -1.65
C ASN A 788 35.62 7.27 -0.19
N ARG A 789 34.62 6.77 0.55
CA ARG A 789 34.38 7.10 1.95
C ARG A 789 34.63 5.90 2.84
N ASP A 790 35.17 6.14 4.03
CA ASP A 790 35.24 5.12 5.06
C ASP A 790 33.84 4.66 5.45
N TYR A 791 33.72 3.42 5.93
CA TYR A 791 32.41 2.80 6.17
C TYR A 791 31.49 3.62 7.08
N ARG A 792 32.07 4.33 8.06
CA ARG A 792 31.34 5.19 9.00
C ARG A 792 30.75 6.44 8.32
N ASP A 793 31.42 6.95 7.29
CA ASP A 793 31.08 8.19 6.57
C ASP A 793 30.20 7.93 5.34
N GLN A 794 29.87 6.66 5.08
CA GLN A 794 28.97 6.24 4.03
C GLN A 794 27.51 6.42 4.44
N VAL A 795 26.64 6.65 3.45
CA VAL A 795 25.22 6.36 3.63
C VAL A 795 25.11 4.85 3.90
N ARG A 796 24.55 4.48 5.05
CA ARG A 796 24.44 3.10 5.53
C ARG A 796 23.00 2.58 5.42
N PRO A 797 22.78 1.25 5.42
CA PRO A 797 21.44 0.64 5.44
C PRO A 797 20.49 1.29 6.44
N PHE A 798 19.21 1.42 6.08
CA PHE A 798 18.17 2.12 6.86
C PHE A 798 18.42 3.62 7.12
N GLY A 799 19.54 4.18 6.63
CA GLY A 799 19.73 5.63 6.58
C GLY A 799 18.63 6.31 5.77
N PHE A 800 18.24 7.51 6.18
CA PHE A 800 17.13 8.24 5.61
C PHE A 800 17.51 9.68 5.32
N MET A 801 16.87 10.23 4.30
CA MET A 801 17.25 11.51 3.70
C MET A 801 16.05 12.15 3.02
N LEU A 802 16.26 13.37 2.49
CA LEU A 802 15.29 14.06 1.64
C LEU A 802 15.67 13.89 0.17
N SER A 803 14.67 13.59 -0.66
CA SER A 803 14.79 13.56 -2.12
C SER A 803 13.97 14.69 -2.74
N TYR A 804 14.52 15.30 -3.79
CA TYR A 804 13.90 16.42 -4.50
C TYR A 804 13.71 16.07 -5.98
N GLY A 805 12.74 16.73 -6.62
CA GLY A 805 12.62 16.77 -8.07
C GLY A 805 13.36 17.97 -8.65
N ILE A 806 13.68 17.93 -9.95
CA ILE A 806 14.14 19.11 -10.70
C ILE A 806 12.91 19.83 -11.27
N GLY A 807 12.85 21.14 -11.06
CA GLY A 807 11.78 22.02 -11.55
C GLY A 807 11.93 22.38 -13.01
N LEU A 808 10.97 23.12 -13.57
CA LEU A 808 10.98 23.51 -14.99
C LEU A 808 12.20 24.38 -15.33
N VAL A 809 12.63 25.24 -14.41
CA VAL A 809 13.80 26.12 -14.54
C VAL A 809 15.12 25.34 -14.62
N GLY A 810 15.14 24.10 -14.11
CA GLY A 810 16.33 23.23 -14.18
C GLY A 810 16.59 22.63 -15.56
N PHE A 811 15.64 22.73 -16.49
CA PHE A 811 15.84 22.37 -17.90
C PHE A 811 16.41 23.57 -18.66
N SER A 812 17.74 23.75 -18.61
CA SER A 812 18.42 24.66 -19.53
C SER A 812 18.31 24.10 -20.95
N GLU A 813 17.68 24.86 -21.86
CA GLU A 813 17.89 24.68 -23.29
C GLU A 813 19.38 24.80 -23.57
N THR A 814 19.99 23.72 -24.04
CA THR A 814 21.39 23.76 -24.47
C THR A 814 21.41 24.50 -25.81
N ILE A 815 21.79 25.78 -25.82
CA ILE A 815 22.06 26.49 -27.06
C ILE A 815 23.22 25.76 -27.76
N VAL A 816 22.91 25.03 -28.82
CA VAL A 816 23.91 24.29 -29.59
C VAL A 816 24.69 25.31 -30.41
N ASP A 817 25.94 25.53 -30.04
CA ASP A 817 26.89 26.31 -30.85
C ASP A 817 27.11 25.60 -32.21
N PRO A 818 26.65 26.17 -33.33
CA PRO A 818 26.74 25.54 -34.65
C PRO A 818 28.19 25.29 -35.10
N SER A 819 29.17 25.94 -34.47
CA SER A 819 30.60 25.82 -34.82
C SER A 819 31.29 24.58 -34.23
N LYS A 820 30.70 23.92 -33.23
CA LYS A 820 31.27 22.72 -32.60
C LYS A 820 30.77 21.44 -33.28
N ARG A 821 31.61 20.82 -34.12
CA ARG A 821 31.36 19.49 -34.69
C ARG A 821 31.49 18.40 -33.62
N GLY A 822 30.38 17.74 -33.28
CA GLY A 822 30.34 16.56 -32.41
C GLY A 822 28.94 16.36 -31.78
N ARG A 823 28.58 15.12 -31.44
CA ARG A 823 27.35 14.85 -30.67
C ARG A 823 27.47 15.55 -29.31
N PRO A 824 26.51 16.40 -28.90
CA PRO A 824 26.53 17.03 -27.58
C PRO A 824 26.71 15.97 -26.49
N LYS A 825 27.55 16.23 -25.49
CA LYS A 825 27.63 15.34 -24.32
C LYS A 825 26.23 15.24 -23.72
N LYS A 826 25.73 14.02 -23.56
CA LYS A 826 24.45 13.76 -22.91
C LYS A 826 24.52 14.37 -21.50
N VAL A 827 23.75 15.43 -21.24
CA VAL A 827 23.67 16.03 -19.90
C VAL A 827 23.11 14.94 -18.98
N ALA A 828 23.91 14.56 -17.98
CA ALA A 828 23.45 13.60 -16.99
C ALA A 828 22.37 14.30 -16.13
N PRO A 829 21.21 13.68 -15.92
CA PRO A 829 20.18 14.27 -15.07
C PRO A 829 20.69 14.39 -13.63
N ILE A 830 20.55 15.57 -13.04
CA ILE A 830 20.89 15.85 -11.63
C ILE A 830 19.97 15.01 -10.74
N LYS A 831 20.52 14.38 -9.69
CA LYS A 831 19.76 13.55 -8.76
C LYS A 831 19.85 14.14 -7.35
N PRO A 832 19.09 15.22 -7.08
CA PRO A 832 19.23 16.03 -5.88
C PRO A 832 18.71 15.33 -4.63
N ILE A 833 19.49 15.41 -3.57
CA ILE A 833 19.22 14.84 -2.26
C ILE A 833 19.77 15.77 -1.16
N ALA A 834 19.26 15.65 0.06
CA ALA A 834 19.83 16.32 1.22
C ALA A 834 19.80 15.41 2.46
N PRO A 835 20.66 15.65 3.46
CA PRO A 835 20.46 15.11 4.80
C PRO A 835 19.05 15.42 5.33
N PHE A 836 18.59 14.62 6.29
CA PHE A 836 17.25 14.84 6.85
C PHE A 836 17.23 16.08 7.73
N GLU A 837 16.33 17.01 7.41
CA GLU A 837 16.13 18.25 8.16
C GLU A 837 14.63 18.62 8.09
N LYS A 838 14.01 18.83 9.26
CA LYS A 838 12.58 19.15 9.38
C LYS A 838 12.29 20.52 8.76
N ASN A 839 13.18 21.50 8.94
CA ASN A 839 13.01 22.84 8.40
C ASN A 839 13.33 22.88 6.89
N GLY A 840 12.35 23.23 6.06
CA GLY A 840 12.50 23.21 4.60
C GLY A 840 13.59 24.12 4.06
N VAL A 841 13.81 25.27 4.70
CA VAL A 841 14.81 26.25 4.28
C VAL A 841 16.22 25.74 4.58
N LYS A 842 16.44 25.23 5.80
CA LYS A 842 17.72 24.61 6.19
C LYS A 842 18.03 23.38 5.32
N ALA A 843 17.02 22.57 5.05
CA ALA A 843 17.15 21.38 4.20
C ALA A 843 17.58 21.73 2.77
N ALA A 844 16.97 22.77 2.18
CA ALA A 844 17.30 23.22 0.83
C ALA A 844 18.76 23.69 0.71
N ALA A 845 19.31 24.35 1.74
CA ALA A 845 20.69 24.83 1.75
C ALA A 845 21.76 23.72 1.71
N THR A 846 21.38 22.47 1.98
CA THR A 846 22.29 21.32 2.06
C THR A 846 22.12 20.35 0.90
N VAL A 847 21.38 20.72 -0.15
CA VAL A 847 21.10 19.84 -1.28
C VAL A 847 22.35 19.64 -2.14
N PHE A 848 22.59 18.38 -2.52
CA PHE A 848 23.66 17.98 -3.41
C PHE A 848 23.21 16.88 -4.37
N ASP A 849 23.93 16.72 -5.48
CA ASP A 849 23.72 15.64 -6.44
C ASP A 849 24.39 14.36 -5.95
N ARG A 850 23.63 13.29 -5.78
CA ARG A 850 24.16 12.04 -5.21
C ARG A 850 25.20 11.32 -6.09
N GLU A 851 25.22 11.61 -7.39
CA GLU A 851 26.15 10.98 -8.33
C GLU A 851 27.50 11.69 -8.34
N THR A 852 27.49 13.03 -8.30
CA THR A 852 28.71 13.85 -8.40
C THR A 852 29.19 14.41 -7.06
N GLY A 853 28.35 14.42 -6.03
CA GLY A 853 28.62 15.03 -4.72
C GLY A 853 28.61 16.56 -4.71
N LYS A 854 28.30 17.21 -5.85
CA LYS A 854 28.30 18.67 -5.96
C LYS A 854 27.02 19.27 -5.38
N SER A 855 27.14 20.42 -4.74
CA SER A 855 25.97 21.21 -4.29
C SER A 855 25.05 21.54 -5.48
N VAL A 856 23.75 21.52 -5.23
CA VAL A 856 22.70 21.85 -6.20
C VAL A 856 22.03 23.14 -5.76
N ASP A 857 21.89 24.08 -6.69
CA ASP A 857 21.18 25.33 -6.44
C ASP A 857 19.69 25.04 -6.10
N PRO A 858 19.19 25.47 -4.93
CA PRO A 858 17.78 25.31 -4.58
C PRO A 858 16.80 25.89 -5.60
N ALA A 859 17.20 26.91 -6.38
CA ALA A 859 16.34 27.56 -7.36
C ALA A 859 15.95 26.66 -8.54
N ILE A 860 16.70 25.59 -8.82
CA ILE A 860 16.37 24.61 -9.87
C ILE A 860 15.56 23.42 -9.36
N LEU A 861 15.28 23.35 -8.06
CA LEU A 861 14.49 22.28 -7.46
C LEU A 861 13.00 22.52 -7.71
N ARG A 862 12.26 21.42 -7.86
CA ARG A 862 10.83 21.47 -8.07
C ARG A 862 10.14 22.00 -6.82
N THR A 863 9.29 23.00 -6.96
CA THR A 863 8.54 23.58 -5.82
C THR A 863 7.27 22.78 -5.49
N TYR A 864 6.67 23.00 -4.32
CA TYR A 864 5.34 22.43 -4.02
C TYR A 864 4.27 22.91 -5.01
N ALA A 865 4.30 24.18 -5.39
CA ALA A 865 3.40 24.72 -6.40
C ALA A 865 3.53 23.96 -7.73
N GLU A 866 4.75 23.67 -8.20
CA GLU A 866 4.98 22.87 -9.41
C GLU A 866 4.60 21.38 -9.22
N ALA A 867 4.84 20.81 -8.04
CA ALA A 867 4.47 19.42 -7.73
C ALA A 867 2.95 19.22 -7.76
N LEU A 868 2.20 20.20 -7.28
CA LEU A 868 0.74 20.16 -7.17
C LEU A 868 0.01 20.74 -8.39
N ALA A 869 0.74 21.16 -9.42
CA ALA A 869 0.19 21.90 -10.57
C ALA A 869 -0.95 21.21 -11.30
N GLN A 870 -0.99 19.88 -11.27
CA GLN A 870 -1.99 19.06 -11.94
C GLN A 870 -2.87 18.27 -10.97
N TYR A 871 -2.77 18.52 -9.66
CA TYR A 871 -3.53 17.76 -8.68
C TYR A 871 -5.04 17.94 -8.86
N HIS A 872 -5.51 19.17 -9.04
CA HIS A 872 -6.93 19.53 -9.22
C HIS A 872 -7.52 19.15 -10.59
N ILE A 873 -6.67 18.80 -11.56
CA ILE A 873 -7.04 18.39 -12.93
C ILE A 873 -6.61 16.97 -13.24
N SER A 874 -6.37 16.16 -12.22
CA SER A 874 -5.91 14.80 -12.42
C SER A 874 -6.91 13.98 -13.25
N PRO A 875 -6.43 13.22 -14.25
CA PRO A 875 -7.31 12.48 -15.13
C PRO A 875 -7.87 11.22 -14.43
N GLU A 876 -9.08 10.85 -14.81
CA GLU A 876 -9.73 9.58 -14.51
C GLU A 876 -9.66 8.68 -15.76
N VAL A 877 -8.47 8.15 -16.03
CA VAL A 877 -8.14 7.49 -17.30
C VAL A 877 -8.96 6.22 -17.58
N LYS A 878 -9.54 5.59 -16.54
CA LYS A 878 -10.32 4.35 -16.67
C LYS A 878 -11.64 4.54 -17.40
N PHE A 879 -12.10 5.78 -17.53
CA PHE A 879 -13.38 6.18 -18.11
C PHE A 879 -13.20 7.25 -19.18
N LEU A 880 -14.19 7.38 -20.08
CA LEU A 880 -14.28 8.52 -21.00
C LEU A 880 -14.76 9.77 -20.24
N ASN A 881 -14.57 10.94 -20.86
CA ASN A 881 -14.75 12.24 -20.20
C ASN A 881 -13.88 12.35 -18.92
N GLY A 882 -12.73 11.68 -18.94
CA GLY A 882 -11.79 11.53 -17.82
C GLY A 882 -10.48 12.29 -18.02
N ASN A 883 -10.32 13.11 -19.05
CA ASN A 883 -9.06 13.81 -19.34
C ASN A 883 -8.85 15.04 -18.43
N PHE A 884 -7.73 15.74 -18.57
CA PHE A 884 -7.35 16.84 -17.67
C PHE A 884 -8.42 17.95 -17.55
N LEU A 885 -8.99 18.37 -18.67
CA LEU A 885 -9.93 19.51 -18.72
C LEU A 885 -11.41 19.10 -18.74
N ASP A 886 -11.69 17.82 -18.91
CA ASP A 886 -13.03 17.24 -18.91
C ASP A 886 -13.73 17.45 -17.55
N LYS A 887 -15.05 17.65 -17.58
CA LYS A 887 -15.92 17.90 -16.43
C LYS A 887 -17.28 17.21 -16.63
N GLY A 888 -18.00 16.98 -15.55
CA GLY A 888 -19.32 16.35 -15.57
C GLY A 888 -19.24 14.83 -15.51
N THR A 889 -20.18 14.16 -16.16
CA THR A 889 -20.36 12.70 -16.04
C THR A 889 -19.31 11.93 -16.83
N THR A 890 -18.56 11.05 -16.17
CA THR A 890 -17.68 10.07 -16.82
C THR A 890 -18.51 8.93 -17.41
N LEU A 891 -18.02 8.37 -18.51
CA LEU A 891 -18.69 7.28 -19.20
C LEU A 891 -17.81 6.03 -19.22
N ARG A 892 -18.42 4.86 -19.03
CA ARG A 892 -17.75 3.57 -19.19
C ARG A 892 -17.15 3.47 -20.59
N ARG A 893 -15.91 3.03 -20.68
CA ARG A 893 -15.28 2.67 -21.95
C ARG A 893 -15.90 1.37 -22.47
N HIS A 894 -15.84 1.17 -23.78
CA HIS A 894 -16.09 -0.12 -24.39
C HIS A 894 -14.78 -0.68 -24.96
N ILE A 895 -14.25 -1.65 -24.25
CA ILE A 895 -12.96 -2.27 -24.50
C ILE A 895 -13.18 -3.55 -25.31
N ALA A 896 -12.63 -3.58 -26.52
CA ALA A 896 -12.44 -4.81 -27.28
C ALA A 896 -11.06 -5.40 -26.97
N VAL A 897 -11.01 -6.68 -26.60
CA VAL A 897 -9.77 -7.36 -26.18
C VAL A 897 -9.02 -7.91 -27.40
N PRO A 898 -7.82 -7.37 -27.75
CA PRO A 898 -7.01 -7.94 -28.82
C PRO A 898 -6.27 -9.21 -28.35
N TYR A 899 -5.78 -9.22 -27.10
CA TYR A 899 -5.10 -10.35 -26.46
C TYR A 899 -5.02 -10.17 -24.94
N ILE A 900 -4.66 -11.24 -24.23
CA ILE A 900 -4.58 -11.27 -22.76
C ILE A 900 -3.12 -11.36 -22.31
N ARG A 901 -2.75 -10.53 -21.33
CA ARG A 901 -1.46 -10.60 -20.62
C ARG A 901 -1.64 -11.26 -19.26
N TYR A 902 -0.73 -12.15 -18.90
CA TYR A 902 -0.72 -12.83 -17.62
C TYR A 902 0.21 -12.15 -16.63
N ILE A 903 -0.28 -11.88 -15.44
CA ILE A 903 0.46 -11.15 -14.39
C ILE A 903 0.45 -11.92 -13.07
N GLY A 904 1.46 -11.65 -12.23
CA GLY A 904 1.48 -12.03 -10.81
C GLY A 904 0.94 -10.89 -9.92
N LYS A 905 1.46 -10.81 -8.69
CA LYS A 905 1.14 -9.78 -7.70
C LYS A 905 1.48 -8.37 -8.20
N GLU A 906 0.50 -7.47 -8.12
CA GLU A 906 0.58 -6.09 -8.63
C GLU A 906 1.12 -5.08 -7.60
N ALA A 907 0.87 -5.33 -6.31
CA ALA A 907 1.15 -4.41 -5.20
C ALA A 907 2.54 -4.63 -4.56
N ASP A 908 3.45 -5.30 -5.25
CA ASP A 908 4.80 -5.52 -4.75
C ASP A 908 5.62 -4.22 -4.82
N ASP A 909 6.39 -3.96 -3.76
CA ASP A 909 7.36 -2.85 -3.67
C ASP A 909 6.79 -1.44 -4.00
N TRP A 910 5.52 -1.18 -3.65
CA TRP A 910 4.84 0.08 -3.99
C TRP A 910 5.52 1.31 -3.36
N GLU A 911 6.12 1.17 -2.18
CA GLU A 911 6.85 2.23 -1.49
C GLU A 911 8.07 2.68 -2.32
N ARG A 912 8.79 1.72 -2.91
CA ARG A 912 9.86 1.98 -3.85
C ARG A 912 9.33 2.64 -5.12
N ARG A 913 8.21 2.20 -5.66
CA ARG A 913 7.59 2.84 -6.84
C ARG A 913 7.25 4.32 -6.58
N ALA A 914 6.76 4.64 -5.39
CA ALA A 914 6.45 6.01 -4.99
C ALA A 914 7.71 6.89 -4.85
N ALA A 915 8.83 6.31 -4.38
CA ALA A 915 10.09 7.03 -4.19
C ALA A 915 10.94 7.14 -5.46
N LEU A 916 10.91 6.14 -6.34
CA LEU A 916 11.84 6.02 -7.47
C LEU A 916 11.21 6.28 -8.85
N GLY A 917 9.88 6.44 -8.93
CA GLY A 917 9.16 6.32 -10.19
C GLY A 917 9.09 4.87 -10.67
N GLN A 918 8.35 4.62 -11.76
CA GLN A 918 8.16 3.26 -12.28
C GLN A 918 9.31 2.86 -13.21
N THR A 919 9.80 1.62 -13.05
CA THR A 919 10.62 0.93 -14.06
C THR A 919 9.95 -0.40 -14.40
N ASP A 920 10.01 -0.84 -15.67
CA ASP A 920 9.35 -2.08 -16.14
C ASP A 920 9.76 -3.33 -15.35
N THR A 921 10.96 -3.31 -14.75
CA THR A 921 11.51 -4.36 -13.91
C THR A 921 10.79 -4.58 -12.57
N MET A 922 9.85 -3.68 -12.19
CA MET A 922 9.16 -3.75 -10.89
C MET A 922 7.84 -4.52 -10.93
N LYS A 923 7.34 -4.94 -12.09
CA LYS A 923 6.10 -5.74 -12.23
C LYS A 923 6.40 -7.22 -12.44
N ILE A 924 5.58 -8.09 -11.87
CA ILE A 924 5.59 -9.52 -12.23
C ILE A 924 4.66 -9.71 -13.44
N ASN A 925 5.25 -9.70 -14.63
CA ASN A 925 4.55 -9.92 -15.89
C ASN A 925 5.04 -11.22 -16.52
N TYR A 926 4.15 -12.21 -16.63
CA TYR A 926 4.43 -13.52 -17.23
C TYR A 926 4.27 -13.50 -18.76
N GLY A 927 3.91 -12.36 -19.35
CA GLY A 927 3.77 -12.20 -20.79
C GLY A 927 2.43 -12.67 -21.33
N VAL A 928 2.41 -13.10 -22.59
CA VAL A 928 1.23 -13.62 -23.29
C VAL A 928 1.34 -15.14 -23.45
N SER A 929 0.21 -15.82 -23.58
CA SER A 929 0.23 -17.26 -23.90
C SER A 929 0.82 -17.47 -25.30
N ASP A 930 1.25 -18.71 -25.61
CA ASP A 930 1.68 -19.04 -26.97
C ASP A 930 0.52 -18.90 -27.99
N ALA A 931 -0.73 -19.15 -27.57
CA ALA A 931 -1.92 -18.94 -28.40
C ALA A 931 -2.17 -17.47 -28.73
N ASP A 932 -1.87 -16.56 -27.79
CA ASP A 932 -2.03 -15.12 -27.96
C ASP A 932 -0.80 -14.44 -28.59
N ARG A 933 0.33 -15.16 -28.73
CA ARG A 933 1.59 -14.57 -29.18
C ARG A 933 1.50 -13.97 -30.56
N SER A 934 0.92 -14.70 -31.53
CA SER A 934 0.73 -14.20 -32.90
C SER A 934 -0.23 -13.01 -32.95
N ARG A 935 -1.28 -12.97 -32.11
CA ARG A 935 -2.20 -11.83 -31.99
C ARG A 935 -1.49 -10.61 -31.42
N ALA A 936 -0.67 -10.81 -30.38
CA ALA A 936 0.12 -9.76 -29.77
C ALA A 936 1.17 -9.20 -30.73
N GLU A 937 1.88 -10.04 -31.48
CA GLU A 937 2.86 -9.64 -32.49
C GLU A 937 2.18 -8.84 -33.63
N ALA A 938 1.04 -9.29 -34.13
CA ALA A 938 0.25 -8.58 -35.13
C ALA A 938 -0.21 -7.20 -34.63
N GLN A 939 -0.74 -7.12 -33.40
CA GLN A 939 -1.18 -5.86 -32.81
C GLN A 939 -0.01 -4.90 -32.55
N THR A 940 1.15 -5.42 -32.17
CA THR A 940 2.37 -4.60 -31.99
C THR A 940 2.85 -4.05 -33.34
N GLY A 941 2.69 -4.83 -34.42
CA GLY A 941 2.91 -4.40 -35.79
C GLY A 941 1.95 -3.28 -36.21
N ILE A 942 0.65 -3.45 -35.97
CA ILE A 942 -0.38 -2.43 -36.25
C ILE A 942 -0.11 -1.15 -35.45
N ALA A 943 0.14 -1.25 -34.14
CA ALA A 943 0.44 -0.10 -33.29
C ALA A 943 1.66 0.69 -33.80
N ARG A 944 2.71 -0.01 -34.27
CA ARG A 944 3.88 0.64 -34.90
C ARG A 944 3.51 1.40 -36.18
N VAL A 945 2.63 0.83 -37.00
CA VAL A 945 2.17 1.47 -38.25
C VAL A 945 1.28 2.67 -37.94
N GLU A 946 0.39 2.57 -36.96
CA GLU A 946 -0.46 3.68 -36.50
C GLU A 946 0.37 4.81 -35.87
N GLU A 947 1.36 4.48 -35.05
CA GLU A 947 2.30 5.45 -34.48
C GLU A 947 3.09 6.16 -35.59
N GLN A 948 3.57 5.41 -36.59
CA GLN A 948 4.23 5.99 -37.77
C GLN A 948 3.28 6.89 -38.58
N ALA A 949 2.03 6.49 -38.75
CA ALA A 949 1.02 7.27 -39.47
C ALA A 949 0.63 8.54 -38.70
N GLU A 950 0.53 8.49 -37.37
CA GLU A 950 0.26 9.64 -36.52
C GLU A 950 1.45 10.61 -36.48
N GLN A 951 2.67 10.11 -36.36
CA GLN A 951 3.88 10.92 -36.50
C GLN A 951 3.94 11.60 -37.87
N ALA A 952 3.54 10.91 -38.95
CA ALA A 952 3.43 11.49 -40.28
C ALA A 952 2.35 12.58 -40.36
N ARG A 953 1.15 12.35 -39.79
CA ARG A 953 0.08 13.35 -39.74
C ARG A 953 0.46 14.60 -38.94
N ASN A 954 1.06 14.41 -37.76
CA ASN A 954 1.53 15.52 -36.92
C ASN A 954 2.62 16.33 -37.61
N ARG A 955 3.53 15.66 -38.30
CA ARG A 955 4.58 16.31 -39.10
C ARG A 955 3.99 17.09 -40.28
N GLU A 956 2.99 16.55 -40.97
CA GLU A 956 2.32 17.28 -42.06
C GLU A 956 1.52 18.48 -41.54
N ALA A 957 0.86 18.36 -40.39
CA ALA A 957 0.17 19.48 -39.75
C ALA A 957 1.16 20.59 -39.32
N GLU A 958 2.32 20.22 -38.77
CA GLU A 958 3.40 21.16 -38.45
C GLU A 958 3.92 21.86 -39.73
N LEU A 959 4.14 21.10 -40.81
CA LEU A 959 4.57 21.64 -42.10
C LEU A 959 3.52 22.55 -42.73
N ALA A 960 2.23 22.23 -42.62
CA ALA A 960 1.13 23.06 -43.09
C ALA A 960 1.12 24.41 -42.36
N GLY A 961 1.22 24.40 -41.02
CA GLY A 961 1.33 25.64 -40.25
C GLY A 961 2.56 26.48 -40.61
N LEU A 962 3.70 25.84 -40.90
CA LEU A 962 4.89 26.53 -41.40
C LEU A 962 4.72 27.09 -42.81
N ARG A 963 4.00 26.39 -43.71
CA ARG A 963 3.67 26.88 -45.06
C ARG A 963 2.78 28.12 -44.97
N ASP A 964 1.78 28.12 -44.10
CA ASP A 964 0.88 29.25 -43.89
C ASP A 964 1.62 30.48 -43.34
N GLN A 965 2.51 30.28 -42.36
CA GLN A 965 3.35 31.37 -41.84
C GLN A 965 4.31 31.93 -42.90
N VAL A 966 4.89 31.07 -43.75
CA VAL A 966 5.74 31.51 -44.86
C VAL A 966 4.94 32.23 -45.94
N ALA A 967 3.71 31.81 -46.21
CA ALA A 967 2.81 32.50 -47.15
C ALA A 967 2.39 33.89 -46.63
N ALA A 968 2.10 34.00 -45.33
CA ALA A 968 1.68 35.25 -44.70
C ALA A 968 2.81 36.27 -44.52
N HIS A 969 4.03 35.82 -44.20
CA HIS A 969 5.11 36.70 -43.76
C HIS A 969 6.38 36.62 -44.62
N GLY A 970 6.42 35.72 -45.60
CA GLY A 970 7.59 35.49 -46.46
C GLY A 970 8.65 34.59 -45.81
N LEU A 971 9.41 33.86 -46.64
CA LEU A 971 10.37 32.84 -46.19
C LEU A 971 11.46 33.39 -45.25
N ARG A 972 12.05 34.55 -45.54
CA ARG A 972 13.15 35.12 -44.75
C ARG A 972 12.69 35.65 -43.39
N PRO A 973 11.57 36.40 -43.28
CA PRO A 973 11.03 36.81 -41.98
C PRO A 973 10.62 35.63 -41.11
N THR A 974 9.93 34.62 -41.66
CA THR A 974 9.52 33.42 -40.92
C THR A 974 10.73 32.60 -40.46
N ALA A 975 11.75 32.43 -41.32
CA ALA A 975 13.00 31.77 -40.94
C ALA A 975 13.74 32.50 -39.81
N ARG A 976 13.76 33.85 -39.84
CA ARG A 976 14.34 34.68 -38.79
C ARG A 976 13.59 34.56 -37.46
N ALA A 977 12.26 34.54 -37.50
CA ALA A 977 11.41 34.35 -36.32
C ALA A 977 11.59 32.96 -35.69
N LEU A 978 11.82 31.94 -36.52
CA LEU A 978 12.06 30.56 -36.10
C LEU A 978 13.53 30.26 -35.76
N GLY A 979 14.45 31.23 -35.91
CA GLY A 979 15.88 31.05 -35.64
C GLY A 979 16.57 30.05 -36.58
N VAL A 980 16.06 29.84 -37.80
CA VAL A 980 16.59 28.87 -38.77
C VAL A 980 17.07 29.55 -40.05
N ASP A 981 18.05 28.94 -40.73
CA ASP A 981 18.49 29.42 -42.05
C ASP A 981 17.33 29.32 -43.08
N PRO A 982 17.06 30.36 -43.89
CA PRO A 982 16.00 30.34 -44.89
C PRO A 982 16.10 29.17 -45.88
N SER A 983 17.30 28.70 -46.19
CA SER A 983 17.56 27.56 -47.07
C SER A 983 17.20 26.24 -46.39
N ASN A 984 17.40 26.13 -45.08
CA ASN A 984 17.01 24.96 -44.29
C ASN A 984 15.49 24.91 -44.10
N LEU A 985 14.84 26.05 -43.83
CA LEU A 985 13.37 26.14 -43.80
C LEU A 985 12.79 25.76 -45.16
N ARG A 986 13.36 26.28 -46.27
CA ARG A 986 12.94 25.92 -47.63
C ARG A 986 13.10 24.44 -47.92
N ARG A 987 14.23 23.81 -47.53
CA ARG A 987 14.42 22.36 -47.67
C ARG A 987 13.39 21.59 -46.84
N ARG A 988 13.15 22.00 -45.59
CA ARG A 988 12.17 21.35 -44.70
C ARG A 988 10.76 21.38 -45.29
N LEU A 989 10.37 22.46 -45.96
CA LEU A 989 9.08 22.60 -46.65
C LEU A 989 8.98 21.80 -47.96
N LEU A 990 10.11 21.54 -48.62
CA LEU A 990 10.20 20.83 -49.91
C LEU A 990 10.41 19.31 -49.78
N TYR A 991 10.85 18.81 -48.62
CA TYR A 991 11.34 17.44 -48.49
C TYR A 991 10.26 16.34 -48.59
N ASP A 992 8.97 16.67 -48.50
CA ASP A 992 7.88 15.68 -48.54
C ASP A 992 6.99 15.73 -49.81
N VAL A 993 7.36 16.50 -50.84
CA VAL A 993 6.68 16.40 -52.16
C VAL A 993 7.17 15.19 -52.97
N VAL A 994 8.27 14.55 -52.57
CA VAL A 994 8.93 13.48 -53.35
C VAL A 994 8.77 12.08 -52.73
N SER A 995 8.28 11.96 -51.49
CA SER A 995 8.15 10.69 -50.75
C SER A 995 6.78 10.00 -50.86
N SER A 996 5.75 10.67 -51.41
CA SER A 996 4.37 10.15 -51.48
C SER A 996 4.06 9.27 -52.71
N VAL A 997 5.03 8.99 -53.59
CA VAL A 997 4.80 8.26 -54.86
C VAL A 997 5.39 6.84 -54.89
N SER A 998 6.12 6.39 -53.86
CA SER A 998 6.82 5.08 -53.91
C SER A 998 6.42 4.07 -52.82
N GLY A 999 5.19 4.13 -52.29
CA GLY A 999 4.74 3.28 -51.17
C GLY A 999 3.60 2.31 -51.47
N SER A 1000 3.16 2.14 -52.72
CA SER A 1000 2.12 1.17 -53.08
C SER A 1000 2.70 -0.10 -53.70
N THR A 1001 3.14 -1.03 -52.84
CA THR A 1001 3.18 -2.48 -53.08
C THR A 1001 3.18 -3.20 -51.75
#